data_AF-A0A0F9PF41-F1
#
_entry.id   AF-A0A0F9PF41-F1
#
_cell.length_a   1.000
_cell.length_b   1.000
_cell.length_c   1.000
_cell.angle_alpha   90.00
_cell.angle_beta   90.00
_cell.angle_gamma   90.00
#
_symmetry.space_group_name_H-M   'P 1'
#
loop_
_entity.id
_entity.type
_entity.pdbx_description
1 polymer ?
#
loop_
_entity_poly.entity_id
_entity_poly.type
_entity_poly.pdbx_seq_one_letter_code
_entity_poly.pdbx_strand_id
1 'polypeptide(L)'
;MKVKGKLNQTNEMIKALLKVVPSNYLIKQGLPAIIHDDQIVMRSVYGLNLFLYSWIEEEGDSEFLMFEISKFLEHFKDYIDYSRMILKFIHDKGHIPEKDEAWELNIPIDDMDLVLDLINIQINDEVFSKLNIEEKKYFDEVSKPIILSDIKLDEFKLEDLTTNYGLGLIDAKILPSFINDLLNLDDLNNEIEKYLNLSELPDKHLSKLNKFATNIIKLNLSGEQGLNLLDLARKLKASIMETGETLYFLNNSEKLIIKEFSNKKVERLSEKLTEGLRYCISNNEDLNVNLLINHFNLDLISANEVIALYGKKFSLPEQLSKQETKKLDQTSKSVIKYIKEINKKPTIDDLMINLNLSVRDASIIFTFINKMSLEILKEDFEKYSEKELLAIDDLSCEILKLEKDMQKERDLIDLAYQVDAGIYSIKRSLLYISWIENKINERYINQLTAQENKVLDEKIISALKYIIENDLELEFQVLIEEVGFSLKDTNLIIRRYNQIISKEINIDSFTENKKNKREALARKIYRIKKSGEINSYEPEEILSLNIDSATLEELWEALVYLKVKVLNILMTESKIIKTEVGKISSDGSIQLKERHGTKVGKKEAIQLSKESIKLQAVKLKFKTSAEKVQLKRGMDFVGGLIRYKVAIKNNTDMLINNLEVSLQMTAEHMRVVDIKPRVYKKGDRAKIPSMSPKQSESVDFYLEPMICGSIPVVPITTYIDAFGNPQMTSRDSLMVISKCPPIINPGEENIAKVKNIYESHDIIRSFRTFELEHDPNKTFILIMEAIGAWAGQPVSKPIYETQEPFTAEIYYYILNQIADPNLGHQEQIIIKIRVDEEKNITILNIGAETNPTVNGVLTHIWQLTNTRFGEAFGYEFMSLHCPECGGSLDDMDKSQEIVKCKYCGEKFEKQALKN
;
A
#
# COMPACT_ATOMS: atom_id res chain seq x y z
N MET A 1 16.32 -65.73 11.32
CA MET A 1 15.82 -64.42 10.85
C MET A 1 15.15 -63.71 12.02
N LYS A 2 15.78 -63.04 12.99
CA LYS A 2 17.05 -62.30 13.13
C LYS A 2 17.17 -60.98 12.34
N VAL A 3 16.04 -60.27 12.18
CA VAL A 3 15.96 -58.79 12.27
C VAL A 3 14.55 -58.44 12.81
N LYS A 4 14.30 -58.67 14.10
CA LYS A 4 13.08 -58.17 14.80
C LYS A 4 13.35 -57.61 16.21
N GLY A 5 14.61 -57.65 16.66
CA GLY A 5 15.00 -57.22 18.01
C GLY A 5 15.31 -55.71 18.15
N LYS A 6 16.05 -55.12 17.19
CA LYS A 6 16.43 -53.69 17.25
C LYS A 6 15.25 -52.73 17.00
N LEU A 7 14.32 -53.08 16.10
CA LEU A 7 13.12 -52.25 15.87
C LEU A 7 12.21 -52.17 17.11
N ASN A 8 12.25 -53.18 18.00
CA ASN A 8 11.45 -53.19 19.22
C ASN A 8 12.04 -52.31 20.33
N GLN A 9 13.37 -52.25 20.51
CA GLN A 9 13.97 -51.33 21.50
C GLN A 9 13.76 -49.86 21.11
N THR A 10 13.85 -49.55 19.81
CA THR A 10 13.60 -48.20 19.28
C THR A 10 12.14 -47.79 19.48
N ASN A 11 11.21 -48.72 19.23
CA ASN A 11 9.80 -48.50 19.53
C ASN A 11 9.55 -48.39 21.04
N GLU A 12 10.28 -49.10 21.90
CA GLU A 12 10.10 -48.99 23.36
C GLU A 12 10.69 -47.68 23.93
N MET A 13 11.78 -47.15 23.36
CA MET A 13 12.33 -45.86 23.78
C MET A 13 11.48 -44.68 23.28
N ILE A 14 11.00 -44.73 22.04
CA ILE A 14 10.00 -43.79 21.51
C ILE A 14 8.69 -43.93 22.30
N LYS A 15 8.24 -45.15 22.63
CA LYS A 15 7.09 -45.35 23.51
C LYS A 15 7.34 -44.87 24.95
N ALA A 16 8.56 -44.91 25.47
CA ALA A 16 8.91 -44.37 26.78
C ALA A 16 8.85 -42.83 26.75
N LEU A 17 9.38 -42.21 25.69
CA LEU A 17 9.25 -40.79 25.38
C LEU A 17 7.76 -40.41 25.27
N LEU A 18 6.94 -41.22 24.59
CA LEU A 18 5.49 -41.06 24.47
C LEU A 18 4.69 -41.42 25.75
N LYS A 19 5.31 -42.05 26.76
CA LYS A 19 4.69 -42.37 28.06
C LYS A 19 4.93 -41.26 29.08
N VAL A 20 6.10 -40.63 29.05
CA VAL A 20 6.45 -39.52 29.95
C VAL A 20 5.83 -38.21 29.45
N VAL A 21 5.72 -38.09 28.13
CA VAL A 21 5.20 -36.90 27.49
C VAL A 21 3.73 -37.16 27.10
N PRO A 22 2.75 -36.30 27.49
CA PRO A 22 1.33 -36.53 27.22
C PRO A 22 1.09 -36.83 25.74
N SER A 23 0.15 -37.74 25.42
CA SER A 23 -0.09 -38.24 24.05
C SER A 23 -0.38 -37.14 23.00
N ASN A 24 -0.69 -35.91 23.41
CA ASN A 24 -0.89 -34.75 22.55
C ASN A 24 0.17 -33.64 22.68
N TYR A 25 1.28 -33.85 23.41
CA TYR A 25 2.29 -32.82 23.68
C TYR A 25 3.04 -32.37 22.42
N LEU A 26 3.51 -33.32 21.59
CA LEU A 26 4.23 -32.99 20.35
C LEU A 26 3.34 -32.21 19.38
N ILE A 27 2.03 -32.53 19.36
CA ILE A 27 1.03 -31.77 18.59
C ILE A 27 0.80 -30.39 19.21
N LYS A 28 0.75 -30.27 20.54
CA LYS A 28 0.58 -29.00 21.25
C LYS A 28 1.77 -28.05 21.08
N GLN A 29 2.97 -28.59 20.91
CA GLN A 29 4.20 -27.81 20.67
C GLN A 29 4.46 -27.52 19.18
N GLY A 30 3.51 -27.85 18.29
CA GLY A 30 3.56 -27.44 16.88
C GLY A 30 4.45 -28.30 15.99
N LEU A 31 4.97 -29.43 16.48
CA LEU A 31 5.59 -30.43 15.61
C LEU A 31 4.48 -31.14 14.82
N PRO A 32 4.63 -31.29 13.49
CA PRO A 32 3.54 -31.76 12.65
C PRO A 32 3.41 -33.28 12.78
N ALA A 33 2.82 -33.76 13.86
CA ALA A 33 2.57 -35.18 14.08
C ALA A 33 1.07 -35.49 14.05
N ILE A 34 0.71 -36.68 13.57
CA ILE A 34 -0.67 -37.15 13.43
C ILE A 34 -0.82 -38.40 14.30
N ILE A 35 -1.81 -38.44 15.18
CA ILE A 35 -2.11 -39.65 15.95
C ILE A 35 -3.09 -40.50 15.14
N HIS A 36 -2.69 -41.71 14.75
CA HIS A 36 -3.55 -42.69 14.09
C HIS A 36 -3.43 -44.03 14.81
N ASP A 37 -4.55 -44.58 15.28
CA ASP A 37 -4.63 -45.85 16.03
C ASP A 37 -3.64 -45.96 17.22
N ASP A 38 -3.65 -44.96 18.11
CA ASP A 38 -2.74 -44.85 19.28
C ASP A 38 -1.23 -44.77 18.95
N GLN A 39 -0.86 -44.53 17.69
CA GLN A 39 0.51 -44.26 17.27
C GLN A 39 0.68 -42.82 16.75
N ILE A 40 1.77 -42.17 17.16
CA ILE A 40 2.14 -40.82 16.69
C ILE A 40 3.00 -40.95 15.43
N VAL A 41 2.51 -40.44 14.31
CA VAL A 41 3.20 -40.40 13.01
C VAL A 41 3.62 -38.97 12.72
N MET A 42 4.91 -38.65 12.81
CA MET A 42 5.42 -37.33 12.44
C MET A 42 5.37 -37.13 10.91
N ARG A 43 4.91 -35.97 10.42
CA ARG A 43 5.10 -35.54 9.03
C ARG A 43 6.60 -35.44 8.78
N SER A 44 6.99 -35.97 7.64
CA SER A 44 8.37 -36.24 7.25
C SER A 44 9.17 -34.95 7.07
N VAL A 45 9.97 -34.57 8.07
CA VAL A 45 11.29 -34.02 7.75
C VAL A 45 12.04 -35.20 7.13
N TYR A 46 12.18 -35.19 5.81
CA TYR A 46 12.77 -36.30 5.06
C TYR A 46 14.14 -36.63 5.66
N GLY A 47 14.30 -37.86 6.15
CA GLY A 47 15.55 -38.29 6.80
C GLY A 47 15.75 -37.96 8.29
N LEU A 48 14.89 -37.19 8.97
CA LEU A 48 15.04 -36.86 10.41
C LEU A 48 15.02 -38.10 11.32
N ASN A 49 14.20 -39.10 10.98
CA ASN A 49 14.17 -40.36 11.71
C ASN A 49 15.50 -41.11 11.61
N LEU A 50 16.20 -40.97 10.49
CA LEU A 50 17.53 -41.55 10.30
C LEU A 50 18.58 -40.78 11.13
N PHE A 51 18.45 -39.45 11.23
CA PHE A 51 19.35 -38.56 12.00
C PHE A 51 19.25 -38.73 13.53
N LEU A 52 18.03 -38.72 14.09
CA LEU A 52 17.81 -38.89 15.53
C LEU A 52 18.24 -40.28 16.02
N TYR A 53 18.10 -41.29 15.16
CA TYR A 53 18.56 -42.64 15.46
C TYR A 53 20.08 -42.69 15.63
N SER A 54 20.84 -41.99 14.78
CA SER A 54 22.30 -41.90 14.88
C SER A 54 22.77 -41.18 16.16
N TRP A 55 22.08 -40.13 16.60
CA TRP A 55 22.44 -39.37 17.80
C TRP A 55 22.25 -40.18 19.09
N ILE A 56 21.14 -40.92 19.19
CA ILE A 56 20.83 -41.76 20.36
C ILE A 56 21.79 -42.95 20.49
N GLU A 57 22.36 -43.46 19.38
CA GLU A 57 23.34 -44.56 19.46
C GLU A 57 24.72 -44.10 19.99
N GLU A 58 25.01 -42.79 20.11
CA GLU A 58 26.32 -42.24 20.54
C GLU A 58 26.45 -41.95 22.06
N GLU A 59 25.40 -41.47 22.75
CA GLU A 59 25.46 -41.07 24.17
C GLU A 59 24.81 -42.10 25.13
N GLY A 60 25.64 -42.79 25.92
CA GLY A 60 25.23 -43.96 26.69
C GLY A 60 24.40 -43.76 27.97
N ASP A 61 23.97 -42.53 28.33
CA ASP A 61 23.15 -42.27 29.53
C ASP A 61 21.77 -41.68 29.17
N SER A 62 20.73 -42.45 29.45
CA SER A 62 19.42 -42.26 28.81
C SER A 62 18.49 -41.25 29.52
N GLU A 63 18.74 -40.83 30.76
CA GLU A 63 17.84 -39.87 31.44
C GLU A 63 18.21 -38.41 31.16
N PHE A 64 19.50 -38.06 31.17
CA PHE A 64 19.96 -36.70 30.88
C PHE A 64 19.77 -36.35 29.40
N LEU A 65 20.10 -37.29 28.50
CA LEU A 65 19.93 -37.13 27.06
C LEU A 65 18.46 -36.90 26.68
N MET A 66 17.51 -37.46 27.43
CA MET A 66 16.08 -37.27 27.16
C MET A 66 15.59 -35.88 27.51
N PHE A 67 16.17 -35.24 28.53
CA PHE A 67 15.89 -33.84 28.84
C PHE A 67 16.46 -32.93 27.76
N GLU A 68 17.69 -33.19 27.30
CA GLU A 68 18.32 -32.38 26.26
C GLU A 68 17.70 -32.59 24.88
N ILE A 69 17.36 -33.83 24.50
CA ILE A 69 16.58 -34.11 23.29
C ILE A 69 15.22 -33.43 23.36
N SER A 70 14.56 -33.42 24.53
CA SER A 70 13.29 -32.70 24.68
C SER A 70 13.49 -31.19 24.52
N LYS A 71 14.50 -30.61 25.17
CA LYS A 71 14.82 -29.18 25.04
C LYS A 71 15.20 -28.82 23.60
N PHE A 72 15.95 -29.70 22.93
CA PHE A 72 16.33 -29.56 21.52
C PHE A 72 15.10 -29.64 20.62
N LEU A 73 14.24 -30.64 20.77
CA LEU A 73 13.02 -30.75 19.96
C LEU A 73 12.08 -29.58 20.19
N GLU A 74 12.03 -29.03 21.41
CA GLU A 74 11.25 -27.83 21.75
C GLU A 74 11.78 -26.56 21.08
N HIS A 75 13.10 -26.44 20.89
CA HIS A 75 13.73 -25.27 20.26
C HIS A 75 14.54 -25.65 19.01
N PHE A 76 14.07 -26.68 18.28
CA PHE A 76 14.83 -27.36 17.22
C PHE A 76 15.37 -26.40 16.17
N LYS A 77 14.50 -25.46 15.78
CA LYS A 77 14.82 -24.47 14.76
C LYS A 77 15.91 -23.51 15.21
N ASP A 78 15.83 -23.03 16.45
CA ASP A 78 16.79 -22.10 17.01
C ASP A 78 18.16 -22.77 17.16
N TYR A 79 18.21 -24.03 17.60
CA TYR A 79 19.48 -24.78 17.68
C TYR A 79 20.10 -25.08 16.31
N ILE A 80 19.30 -25.42 15.29
CA ILE A 80 19.80 -25.62 13.92
C ILE A 80 20.35 -24.30 13.34
N ASP A 81 19.69 -23.18 13.63
CA ASP A 81 20.13 -21.86 13.17
C ASP A 81 21.38 -21.37 13.93
N TYR A 82 21.46 -21.59 15.25
CA TYR A 82 22.68 -21.33 16.03
C TYR A 82 23.85 -22.20 15.57
N SER A 83 23.60 -23.49 15.27
CA SER A 83 24.63 -24.39 14.75
C SER A 83 25.19 -23.89 13.42
N ARG A 84 24.32 -23.38 12.54
CA ARG A 84 24.73 -22.75 11.27
C ARG A 84 25.55 -21.47 11.51
N MET A 85 25.17 -20.63 12.48
CA MET A 85 25.89 -19.40 12.82
C MET A 85 27.30 -19.70 13.36
N ILE A 86 27.43 -20.72 14.21
CA ILE A 86 28.72 -21.16 14.74
C ILE A 86 29.59 -21.80 13.64
N LEU A 87 29.05 -22.72 12.83
CA LEU A 87 29.79 -23.33 11.71
C LEU A 87 30.29 -22.28 10.71
N LYS A 88 29.49 -21.24 10.47
CA LYS A 88 29.89 -20.09 9.65
C LYS A 88 30.98 -19.25 10.32
N PHE A 89 30.87 -18.95 11.62
CA PHE A 89 31.91 -18.23 12.35
C PHE A 89 33.24 -18.99 12.35
N ILE A 90 33.21 -20.32 12.51
CA ILE A 90 34.40 -21.18 12.46
C ILE A 90 35.02 -21.16 11.07
N HIS A 91 34.21 -21.33 10.02
CA HIS A 91 34.65 -21.22 8.62
C HIS A 91 35.35 -19.87 8.36
N ASP A 92 34.81 -18.78 8.92
CA ASP A 92 35.26 -17.42 8.62
C ASP A 92 36.41 -16.92 9.50
N LYS A 93 36.50 -17.35 10.77
CA LYS A 93 37.46 -16.82 11.77
C LYS A 93 38.50 -17.83 12.27
N GLY A 94 38.28 -19.12 12.06
CA GLY A 94 39.21 -20.18 12.43
C GLY A 94 39.37 -20.45 13.94
N HIS A 95 38.54 -19.85 14.81
CA HIS A 95 38.46 -20.16 16.25
C HIS A 95 37.03 -20.00 16.81
N ILE A 96 36.84 -20.27 18.11
CA ILE A 96 35.56 -20.22 18.86
C ILE A 96 35.45 -18.86 19.62
N PRO A 97 34.27 -18.20 19.77
CA PRO A 97 34.11 -16.80 20.32
C PRO A 97 34.11 -16.59 21.88
N GLU A 98 34.46 -15.38 22.42
CA GLU A 98 34.45 -14.95 23.88
C GLU A 98 33.11 -14.33 24.39
N LYS A 99 32.96 -13.77 25.63
CA LYS A 99 31.63 -13.43 26.26
C LYS A 99 30.96 -12.11 25.85
N ASP A 100 31.70 -11.02 25.76
CA ASP A 100 31.20 -9.78 25.15
C ASP A 100 31.08 -9.95 23.64
N GLU A 101 31.97 -10.73 23.02
CA GLU A 101 31.85 -11.16 21.62
C GLU A 101 30.64 -12.08 21.39
N ALA A 102 30.33 -12.99 22.30
CA ALA A 102 29.14 -13.84 22.26
C ALA A 102 27.86 -13.05 22.57
N TRP A 103 27.94 -12.06 23.48
CA TRP A 103 26.87 -11.07 23.67
C TRP A 103 26.64 -10.22 22.41
N GLU A 104 27.68 -10.03 21.59
CA GLU A 104 27.60 -9.39 20.27
C GLU A 104 27.18 -10.36 19.13
N LEU A 105 27.34 -11.68 19.30
CA LEU A 105 26.81 -12.72 18.38
C LEU A 105 25.33 -13.05 18.63
N ASN A 106 24.65 -12.36 19.55
CA ASN A 106 23.25 -12.55 19.93
C ASN A 106 22.89 -13.97 20.44
N ILE A 107 23.87 -14.76 20.89
CA ILE A 107 23.59 -16.01 21.58
C ILE A 107 23.21 -15.65 23.02
N PRO A 108 22.03 -16.06 23.54
CA PRO A 108 21.74 -15.91 24.95
C PRO A 108 22.88 -16.52 25.76
N ILE A 109 23.50 -15.72 26.63
CA ILE A 109 24.73 -16.12 27.35
C ILE A 109 24.56 -17.47 28.08
N ASP A 110 23.34 -17.85 28.41
CA ASP A 110 23.01 -19.06 29.17
C ASP A 110 22.82 -20.35 28.31
N ASP A 111 22.75 -20.30 26.96
CA ASP A 111 22.42 -21.45 26.07
C ASP A 111 23.58 -21.93 25.15
N MET A 112 24.74 -21.29 25.23
CA MET A 112 25.82 -21.46 24.25
C MET A 112 26.44 -22.87 24.23
N ASP A 113 26.47 -23.57 25.36
CA ASP A 113 27.16 -24.85 25.50
C ASP A 113 26.45 -26.00 24.73
N LEU A 114 25.11 -26.07 24.74
CA LEU A 114 24.32 -27.15 24.13
C LEU A 114 24.33 -27.16 22.59
N VAL A 115 24.50 -25.98 21.96
CA VAL A 115 24.55 -25.85 20.48
C VAL A 115 25.81 -26.53 19.92
N LEU A 116 26.91 -26.48 20.67
CA LEU A 116 28.20 -27.00 20.21
C LEU A 116 28.20 -28.53 20.12
N ASP A 117 27.43 -29.22 20.96
CA ASP A 117 27.38 -30.68 20.99
C ASP A 117 26.62 -31.27 19.78
N LEU A 118 25.56 -30.61 19.33
CA LEU A 118 24.71 -31.00 18.18
C LEU A 118 25.44 -31.11 16.84
N ILE A 119 26.45 -30.27 16.62
CA ILE A 119 27.18 -30.20 15.35
C ILE A 119 27.96 -31.50 15.07
N ASN A 120 28.30 -32.26 16.11
CA ASN A 120 29.33 -33.31 16.05
C ASN A 120 28.86 -34.75 15.66
N ILE A 121 27.57 -34.99 15.32
CA ILE A 121 26.95 -36.34 15.06
C ILE A 121 27.24 -36.96 13.65
N GLN A 122 27.31 -38.29 13.43
CA GLN A 122 27.61 -38.96 12.11
C GLN A 122 26.53 -39.98 11.54
N ILE A 123 26.42 -40.20 10.20
CA ILE A 123 25.46 -41.15 9.50
C ILE A 123 26.18 -42.13 8.53
N ASN A 124 25.93 -43.46 8.60
CA ASN A 124 26.74 -44.49 7.90
C ASN A 124 25.98 -45.62 7.09
N ASP A 125 24.74 -45.45 6.58
CA ASP A 125 23.86 -46.56 6.05
C ASP A 125 23.38 -46.46 4.56
N GLU A 126 22.91 -47.57 3.93
CA GLU A 126 22.24 -47.63 2.58
C GLU A 126 20.87 -46.90 2.54
N VAL A 127 20.65 -46.05 1.54
CA VAL A 127 19.56 -45.06 1.55
C VAL A 127 18.42 -45.38 0.57
N PHE A 128 18.63 -45.72 -0.71
CA PHE A 128 17.55 -45.79 -1.73
C PHE A 128 16.47 -46.83 -1.41
N SER A 129 16.85 -47.96 -0.81
CA SER A 129 15.91 -49.02 -0.43
C SER A 129 15.05 -48.67 0.79
N LYS A 130 15.54 -47.77 1.65
CA LYS A 130 14.85 -47.32 2.88
C LYS A 130 13.92 -46.13 2.63
N LEU A 131 14.02 -45.51 1.46
CA LEU A 131 13.16 -44.39 1.03
C LEU A 131 11.92 -44.89 0.28
N ASN A 132 10.81 -44.19 0.48
CA ASN A 132 9.56 -44.44 -0.25
C ASN A 132 9.55 -43.77 -1.65
N ILE A 133 8.50 -44.00 -2.46
CA ILE A 133 8.41 -43.50 -3.85
C ILE A 133 8.44 -41.96 -3.92
N GLU A 134 7.89 -41.26 -2.93
CA GLU A 134 7.87 -39.80 -2.89
C GLU A 134 9.23 -39.24 -2.48
N GLU A 135 9.88 -39.88 -1.50
CA GLU A 135 11.27 -39.57 -1.11
C GLU A 135 12.25 -39.82 -2.25
N LYS A 136 12.08 -40.91 -3.01
CA LYS A 136 12.89 -41.19 -4.21
C LYS A 136 12.75 -40.10 -5.26
N LYS A 137 11.53 -39.62 -5.51
CA LYS A 137 11.30 -38.50 -6.43
C LYS A 137 11.91 -37.20 -5.89
N TYR A 138 11.83 -36.96 -4.58
CA TYR A 138 12.44 -35.79 -3.96
C TYR A 138 13.97 -35.79 -4.09
N PHE A 139 14.62 -36.88 -3.70
CA PHE A 139 16.08 -36.98 -3.81
C PHE A 139 16.56 -37.08 -5.27
N ASP A 140 15.77 -37.65 -6.19
CA ASP A 140 16.06 -37.60 -7.65
C ASP A 140 16.05 -36.14 -8.16
N GLU A 141 15.09 -35.33 -7.74
CA GLU A 141 15.04 -33.90 -8.08
C GLU A 141 16.19 -33.11 -7.44
N VAL A 142 16.48 -33.33 -6.15
CA VAL A 142 17.58 -32.66 -5.43
C VAL A 142 18.95 -33.09 -5.97
N SER A 143 19.05 -34.28 -6.57
CA SER A 143 20.28 -34.75 -7.20
C SER A 143 20.59 -34.09 -8.54
N LYS A 144 19.59 -33.49 -9.22
CA LYS A 144 19.77 -32.91 -10.57
C LYS A 144 20.92 -31.92 -10.68
N PRO A 145 21.09 -30.93 -9.78
CA PRO A 145 22.20 -29.98 -9.87
C PRO A 145 23.57 -30.65 -9.68
N ILE A 146 23.63 -31.75 -8.92
CA ILE A 146 24.84 -32.51 -8.64
C ILE A 146 25.18 -33.44 -9.81
N ILE A 147 24.20 -34.14 -10.39
CA ILE A 147 24.34 -35.00 -11.59
C ILE A 147 24.74 -34.17 -12.82
N LEU A 148 24.32 -32.91 -12.86
CA LEU A 148 24.69 -31.96 -13.90
C LEU A 148 26.01 -31.22 -13.63
N SER A 149 26.68 -31.49 -12.50
CA SER A 149 27.98 -30.91 -12.16
C SER A 149 29.14 -31.79 -12.61
N ASP A 150 30.28 -31.15 -12.92
CA ASP A 150 31.50 -31.84 -13.35
C ASP A 150 32.38 -32.33 -12.16
N ILE A 151 31.97 -32.10 -10.90
CA ILE A 151 32.74 -32.42 -9.68
C ILE A 151 32.50 -33.87 -9.25
N LYS A 152 33.55 -34.55 -8.79
CA LYS A 152 33.43 -35.92 -8.26
C LYS A 152 32.75 -35.93 -6.88
N LEU A 153 31.88 -36.91 -6.67
CA LEU A 153 30.99 -36.99 -5.50
C LEU A 153 31.70 -37.12 -4.14
N ASP A 154 32.98 -37.50 -4.08
CA ASP A 154 33.76 -37.78 -2.87
C ASP A 154 34.51 -36.56 -2.26
N GLU A 155 34.47 -35.39 -2.90
CA GLU A 155 35.24 -34.19 -2.48
C GLU A 155 34.45 -33.15 -1.66
N PHE A 156 33.18 -33.41 -1.32
CA PHE A 156 32.33 -32.44 -0.62
C PHE A 156 32.44 -32.51 0.92
N LYS A 157 32.76 -31.38 1.60
CA LYS A 157 32.72 -31.25 3.08
C LYS A 157 31.35 -30.76 3.59
N LEU A 158 31.06 -30.94 4.87
CA LEU A 158 29.76 -30.60 5.47
C LEU A 158 29.49 -29.09 5.47
N GLU A 159 30.51 -28.28 5.81
CA GLU A 159 30.43 -26.84 5.70
C GLU A 159 30.18 -26.39 4.25
N ASP A 160 30.76 -27.06 3.24
CA ASP A 160 30.56 -26.72 1.83
C ASP A 160 29.16 -27.06 1.32
N LEU A 161 28.62 -28.23 1.70
CA LEU A 161 27.27 -28.63 1.33
C LEU A 161 26.20 -27.71 1.94
N THR A 162 26.43 -27.26 3.17
CA THR A 162 25.51 -26.37 3.88
C THR A 162 25.64 -24.91 3.42
N THR A 163 26.84 -24.43 3.12
CA THR A 163 27.07 -23.03 2.74
C THR A 163 26.99 -22.79 1.22
N ASN A 164 27.62 -23.63 0.40
CA ASN A 164 27.71 -23.40 -1.05
C ASN A 164 26.51 -23.97 -1.82
N TYR A 165 25.94 -25.09 -1.33
CA TYR A 165 24.77 -25.72 -1.95
C TYR A 165 23.46 -25.44 -1.19
N GLY A 166 23.56 -24.72 -0.07
CA GLY A 166 22.39 -24.29 0.72
C GLY A 166 21.60 -25.44 1.34
N LEU A 167 22.20 -26.62 1.47
CA LEU A 167 21.52 -27.79 2.03
C LEU A 167 21.33 -27.61 3.54
N GLY A 168 20.19 -28.08 4.05
CA GLY A 168 19.99 -28.20 5.49
C GLY A 168 20.97 -29.20 6.09
N LEU A 169 21.27 -29.07 7.39
CA LEU A 169 22.24 -29.93 8.09
C LEU A 169 21.93 -31.43 7.93
N ILE A 170 20.65 -31.80 7.82
CA ILE A 170 20.20 -33.19 7.66
C ILE A 170 20.30 -33.65 6.19
N ASP A 171 19.83 -32.85 5.23
CA ASP A 171 19.91 -33.18 3.79
C ASP A 171 21.35 -33.29 3.30
N ALA A 172 22.22 -32.37 3.78
CA ALA A 172 23.65 -32.38 3.52
C ALA A 172 24.33 -33.67 3.99
N LYS A 173 23.77 -34.33 5.01
CA LYS A 173 24.30 -35.60 5.52
C LYS A 173 23.73 -36.85 4.81
N ILE A 174 22.66 -36.75 4.01
CA ILE A 174 21.95 -37.92 3.40
C ILE A 174 22.15 -38.06 1.88
N LEU A 175 22.13 -36.94 1.16
CA LEU A 175 22.10 -36.90 -0.32
C LEU A 175 23.24 -37.68 -1.04
N PRO A 176 24.50 -37.66 -0.58
CA PRO A 176 25.60 -38.37 -1.27
C PRO A 176 25.35 -39.88 -1.40
N SER A 177 24.74 -40.51 -0.40
CA SER A 177 24.50 -41.96 -0.40
C SER A 177 23.34 -42.39 -1.32
N PHE A 178 22.44 -41.50 -1.74
CA PHE A 178 21.27 -41.82 -2.58
C PHE A 178 21.59 -41.98 -4.08
N ILE A 179 22.45 -41.11 -4.62
CA ILE A 179 22.76 -41.05 -6.06
C ILE A 179 23.48 -42.32 -6.54
N ASN A 180 24.32 -42.88 -5.67
CA ASN A 180 25.14 -44.05 -5.97
C ASN A 180 24.29 -45.33 -6.24
N ASP A 181 23.08 -45.40 -5.68
CA ASP A 181 22.20 -46.57 -5.79
C ASP A 181 21.44 -46.65 -7.14
N LEU A 182 21.18 -45.53 -7.82
CA LEU A 182 20.24 -45.43 -8.97
C LEU A 182 20.85 -45.84 -10.33
N LEU A 183 22.17 -45.71 -10.48
CA LEU A 183 22.88 -45.89 -11.75
C LEU A 183 23.15 -47.36 -12.12
N ASN A 184 22.77 -48.32 -11.26
CA ASN A 184 23.16 -49.74 -11.39
C ASN A 184 21.96 -50.71 -11.66
N LEU A 185 20.92 -50.31 -12.43
CA LEU A 185 19.64 -51.05 -12.63
C LEU A 185 19.35 -51.49 -14.10
N ASP A 186 19.10 -52.78 -14.38
CA ASP A 186 19.11 -53.37 -15.74
C ASP A 186 17.77 -53.49 -16.54
N ASP A 187 16.54 -53.31 -15.97
CA ASP A 187 15.28 -53.71 -16.66
C ASP A 187 14.10 -52.68 -16.55
N LEU A 188 14.10 -51.63 -17.41
CA LEU A 188 13.26 -50.42 -17.24
C LEU A 188 11.89 -50.42 -17.97
N ASN A 189 11.77 -51.01 -19.18
CA ASN A 189 10.51 -50.96 -19.97
C ASN A 189 9.37 -51.80 -19.36
N ASN A 190 9.71 -52.93 -18.74
CA ASN A 190 8.76 -53.78 -18.03
C ASN A 190 8.20 -53.11 -16.77
N GLU A 191 8.95 -52.19 -16.17
CA GLU A 191 8.41 -51.35 -15.11
C GLU A 191 7.48 -50.28 -15.68
N ILE A 192 7.75 -49.68 -16.86
CA ILE A 192 6.92 -48.63 -17.49
C ILE A 192 5.53 -49.11 -17.94
N GLU A 193 5.45 -50.28 -18.59
CA GLU A 193 4.19 -50.80 -19.12
C GLU A 193 3.18 -51.12 -18.00
N LYS A 194 3.66 -51.49 -16.80
CA LYS A 194 2.80 -51.77 -15.64
C LYS A 194 1.98 -50.55 -15.19
N TYR A 195 2.28 -49.34 -15.70
CA TYR A 195 1.62 -48.12 -15.26
C TYR A 195 1.13 -47.14 -16.36
N LEU A 196 1.04 -47.51 -17.66
CA LEU A 196 0.62 -46.57 -18.75
C LEU A 196 -0.57 -47.06 -19.64
N ASN A 197 -1.69 -46.31 -19.69
CA ASN A 197 -2.90 -46.61 -20.50
C ASN A 197 -3.38 -45.40 -21.36
N LEU A 198 -3.42 -45.50 -22.71
CA LEU A 198 -3.51 -44.36 -23.66
C LEU A 198 -4.83 -43.57 -23.67
N SER A 199 -5.97 -44.24 -23.50
CA SER A 199 -7.28 -43.55 -23.43
C SER A 199 -7.49 -42.82 -22.11
N GLU A 200 -6.65 -43.14 -21.12
CA GLU A 200 -6.65 -42.55 -19.79
C GLU A 200 -5.38 -41.72 -19.54
N LEU A 201 -4.56 -41.53 -20.59
CA LEU A 201 -3.34 -40.78 -20.45
C LEU A 201 -3.65 -39.30 -20.20
N PRO A 202 -3.03 -38.70 -19.18
CA PRO A 202 -3.18 -37.28 -18.93
C PRO A 202 -2.70 -36.46 -20.13
N ASP A 203 -3.42 -35.39 -20.45
CA ASP A 203 -3.15 -34.47 -21.59
C ASP A 203 -1.70 -33.97 -21.65
N LYS A 204 -1.04 -33.85 -20.50
CA LYS A 204 0.37 -33.42 -20.39
C LYS A 204 1.33 -34.48 -20.89
N HIS A 205 1.01 -35.73 -20.62
CA HIS A 205 1.76 -36.88 -21.10
C HIS A 205 1.58 -36.97 -22.62
N LEU A 206 0.32 -36.95 -23.09
CA LEU A 206 -0.05 -36.94 -24.51
C LEU A 206 0.64 -35.81 -25.31
N SER A 207 0.67 -34.59 -24.77
CA SER A 207 1.35 -33.42 -25.36
C SER A 207 2.86 -33.61 -25.50
N LYS A 208 3.49 -34.31 -24.57
CA LYS A 208 4.92 -34.56 -24.57
C LYS A 208 5.27 -35.67 -25.57
N LEU A 209 4.42 -36.70 -25.64
CA LEU A 209 4.48 -37.72 -26.67
C LEU A 209 4.27 -37.11 -28.08
N ASN A 210 3.32 -36.19 -28.27
CA ASN A 210 3.03 -35.49 -29.54
C ASN A 210 4.18 -34.58 -30.03
N LYS A 211 4.89 -33.95 -29.09
CA LYS A 211 6.05 -33.11 -29.39
C LYS A 211 7.22 -33.94 -29.90
N PHE A 212 7.55 -34.99 -29.17
CA PHE A 212 8.62 -35.88 -29.59
C PHE A 212 8.25 -36.68 -30.85
N ALA A 213 6.97 -37.02 -31.03
CA ALA A 213 6.39 -37.58 -32.26
C ALA A 213 6.60 -36.69 -33.50
N THR A 214 6.27 -35.41 -33.36
CA THR A 214 6.47 -34.38 -34.40
C THR A 214 7.96 -34.22 -34.74
N ASN A 215 8.85 -34.35 -33.75
CA ASN A 215 10.29 -34.34 -33.96
C ASN A 215 10.78 -35.63 -34.64
N ILE A 216 10.19 -36.78 -34.33
CA ILE A 216 10.47 -38.05 -35.00
C ILE A 216 10.00 -38.03 -36.46
N ILE A 217 8.82 -37.45 -36.82
CA ILE A 217 8.38 -37.26 -38.23
C ILE A 217 9.36 -36.36 -38.99
N LYS A 218 9.83 -35.28 -38.34
CA LYS A 218 10.86 -34.39 -38.89
C LYS A 218 12.22 -35.08 -39.06
N LEU A 219 12.57 -36.06 -38.22
CA LEU A 219 13.83 -36.83 -38.26
C LEU A 219 13.79 -38.05 -39.21
N ASN A 220 12.64 -38.71 -39.39
CA ASN A 220 12.47 -39.86 -40.30
C ASN A 220 12.48 -39.44 -41.78
N LEU A 221 12.09 -38.19 -42.06
CA LEU A 221 12.24 -37.55 -43.37
C LEU A 221 13.71 -37.14 -43.68
N SER A 222 14.62 -37.25 -42.69
CA SER A 222 16.06 -36.90 -42.83
C SER A 222 17.07 -38.07 -42.78
N GLY A 223 16.69 -39.30 -42.39
CA GLY A 223 17.40 -40.55 -42.77
C GLY A 223 18.46 -41.21 -41.83
N GLU A 224 18.58 -40.90 -40.52
CA GLU A 224 19.61 -41.49 -39.61
C GLU A 224 19.12 -42.72 -38.78
N GLN A 225 19.95 -43.78 -38.57
CA GLN A 225 19.61 -44.97 -37.74
C GLN A 225 20.68 -45.30 -36.64
N GLY A 226 20.28 -45.34 -35.33
CA GLY A 226 20.94 -46.12 -34.22
C GLY A 226 21.48 -45.43 -32.91
N LEU A 227 20.65 -44.96 -31.95
CA LEU A 227 21.08 -44.33 -30.65
C LEU A 227 20.61 -45.11 -29.37
N ASN A 228 21.39 -45.11 -28.25
CA ASN A 228 21.05 -45.75 -26.92
C ASN A 228 20.36 -44.79 -25.91
N LEU A 229 19.89 -45.28 -24.76
CA LEU A 229 18.98 -44.55 -23.84
C LEU A 229 19.61 -43.39 -23.06
N LEU A 230 20.82 -43.53 -22.48
CA LEU A 230 21.47 -42.40 -21.78
C LEU A 230 21.85 -41.29 -22.78
N ASP A 231 22.23 -41.67 -24.00
CA ASP A 231 22.55 -40.71 -25.05
C ASP A 231 21.29 -40.07 -25.65
N LEU A 232 20.19 -40.82 -25.76
CA LEU A 232 18.88 -40.28 -26.14
C LEU A 232 18.35 -39.36 -25.04
N ALA A 233 18.51 -39.71 -23.76
CA ALA A 233 18.14 -38.87 -22.62
C ALA A 233 18.99 -37.60 -22.54
N ARG A 234 20.30 -37.68 -22.80
CA ARG A 234 21.17 -36.50 -22.92
C ARG A 234 20.82 -35.64 -24.13
N LYS A 235 20.52 -36.24 -25.29
CA LYS A 235 20.13 -35.50 -26.52
C LYS A 235 18.76 -34.84 -26.39
N LEU A 236 17.82 -35.53 -25.73
CA LEU A 236 16.51 -34.98 -25.41
C LEU A 236 16.54 -34.09 -24.16
N LYS A 237 17.67 -34.08 -23.41
CA LYS A 237 17.87 -33.43 -22.10
C LYS A 237 16.78 -33.78 -21.07
N ALA A 238 16.43 -35.05 -21.00
CA ALA A 238 15.39 -35.58 -20.13
C ALA A 238 15.99 -36.49 -19.06
N SER A 239 15.23 -36.79 -18.00
CA SER A 239 15.63 -37.83 -17.06
C SER A 239 15.60 -39.20 -17.75
N ILE A 240 16.29 -40.16 -17.15
CA ILE A 240 16.45 -41.49 -17.75
C ILE A 240 15.09 -42.19 -17.90
N MET A 241 14.14 -41.99 -16.98
CA MET A 241 12.81 -42.61 -17.08
C MET A 241 11.91 -41.98 -18.16
N GLU A 242 12.09 -40.70 -18.47
CA GLU A 242 11.15 -39.89 -19.25
C GLU A 242 11.24 -40.10 -20.77
N THR A 243 12.36 -40.66 -21.22
CA THR A 243 12.67 -40.90 -22.63
C THR A 243 11.98 -42.17 -23.18
N GLY A 244 11.71 -43.17 -22.33
CA GLY A 244 11.11 -44.45 -22.74
C GLY A 244 9.65 -44.36 -23.19
N GLU A 245 8.85 -43.45 -22.62
CA GLU A 245 7.39 -43.37 -22.82
C GLU A 245 6.96 -42.86 -24.21
N THR A 246 7.86 -42.17 -24.91
CA THR A 246 7.61 -41.29 -26.06
C THR A 246 7.32 -41.95 -27.41
N LEU A 247 8.00 -43.06 -27.72
CA LEU A 247 7.98 -43.68 -29.04
C LEU A 247 6.64 -44.34 -29.40
N TYR A 248 5.76 -44.56 -28.41
CA TYR A 248 4.53 -45.34 -28.55
C TYR A 248 3.33 -44.56 -29.15
N PHE A 249 3.33 -43.21 -29.18
CA PHE A 249 2.15 -42.36 -29.50
C PHE A 249 1.87 -42.04 -30.98
N LEU A 250 2.87 -42.12 -31.87
CA LEU A 250 2.83 -41.55 -33.24
C LEU A 250 1.79 -42.12 -34.22
N ASN A 251 1.44 -43.39 -34.10
CA ASN A 251 0.84 -44.14 -35.21
C ASN A 251 -0.71 -44.02 -35.36
N ASN A 252 -1.42 -43.05 -34.73
CA ASN A 252 -2.90 -43.12 -34.57
C ASN A 252 -3.77 -41.78 -34.53
N SER A 253 -3.63 -40.73 -35.39
CA SER A 253 -4.16 -39.35 -35.09
C SER A 253 -5.43 -38.71 -35.77
N GLU A 254 -5.92 -39.09 -36.97
CA GLU A 254 -6.98 -38.32 -37.69
C GLU A 254 -8.44 -38.46 -37.17
N LYS A 255 -8.75 -39.52 -36.43
CA LYS A 255 -10.12 -39.82 -35.94
C LYS A 255 -10.58 -38.94 -34.77
N LEU A 256 -9.92 -37.80 -34.53
CA LEU A 256 -9.96 -37.09 -33.24
C LEU A 256 -10.48 -35.63 -33.29
N ILE A 257 -11.01 -35.10 -34.41
CA ILE A 257 -11.34 -33.64 -34.51
C ILE A 257 -12.83 -33.30 -34.25
N ILE A 258 -13.08 -32.31 -33.36
CA ILE A 258 -14.38 -31.91 -32.75
C ILE A 258 -14.89 -30.54 -33.26
N LYS A 259 -16.23 -30.34 -33.44
CA LYS A 259 -16.90 -29.11 -33.97
C LYS A 259 -17.23 -28.00 -32.96
N GLU A 260 -17.03 -28.23 -31.66
CA GLU A 260 -17.05 -27.17 -30.64
C GLU A 260 -15.61 -26.83 -30.24
N PHE A 261 -15.23 -25.56 -30.43
CA PHE A 261 -13.90 -25.09 -30.02
C PHE A 261 -13.97 -24.68 -28.56
N SER A 262 -13.24 -25.39 -27.71
CA SER A 262 -12.94 -24.88 -26.38
C SER A 262 -12.17 -23.57 -26.49
N ASN A 263 -12.26 -22.72 -25.46
CA ASN A 263 -11.61 -21.40 -25.45
C ASN A 263 -10.08 -21.44 -25.70
N LYS A 264 -9.39 -22.51 -25.28
CA LYS A 264 -7.96 -22.72 -25.57
C LYS A 264 -7.66 -22.99 -27.03
N LYS A 265 -8.59 -23.69 -27.67
CA LYS A 265 -8.48 -24.07 -29.05
C LYS A 265 -8.63 -22.84 -29.94
N VAL A 266 -9.59 -21.98 -29.61
CA VAL A 266 -9.76 -20.64 -30.18
C VAL A 266 -8.46 -19.81 -30.15
N GLU A 267 -7.75 -19.78 -29.02
CA GLU A 267 -6.51 -18.98 -28.90
C GLU A 267 -5.38 -19.47 -29.84
N ARG A 268 -5.07 -20.77 -29.82
CA ARG A 268 -4.01 -21.35 -30.66
C ARG A 268 -4.25 -21.15 -32.15
N LEU A 269 -5.52 -21.10 -32.52
CA LEU A 269 -5.95 -20.98 -33.91
C LEU A 269 -6.01 -19.52 -34.35
N SER A 270 -6.25 -18.62 -33.41
CA SER A 270 -6.19 -17.18 -33.64
C SER A 270 -4.77 -16.69 -33.97
N GLU A 271 -3.72 -17.28 -33.40
CA GLU A 271 -2.33 -16.91 -33.72
C GLU A 271 -1.99 -17.23 -35.17
N LYS A 272 -2.38 -18.41 -35.63
CA LYS A 272 -2.13 -18.86 -37.01
C LYS A 272 -3.02 -18.16 -38.03
N LEU A 273 -4.21 -17.78 -37.60
CA LEU A 273 -5.08 -16.85 -38.32
C LEU A 273 -4.42 -15.47 -38.46
N THR A 274 -3.80 -14.96 -37.40
CA THR A 274 -3.14 -13.65 -37.41
C THR A 274 -1.89 -13.64 -38.30
N GLU A 275 -1.06 -14.68 -38.24
CA GLU A 275 0.08 -14.87 -39.16
C GLU A 275 -0.39 -14.95 -40.62
N GLY A 276 -1.47 -15.68 -40.84
CA GLY A 276 -2.12 -15.75 -42.14
C GLY A 276 -2.67 -14.42 -42.63
N LEU A 277 -3.36 -13.65 -41.79
CA LEU A 277 -3.90 -12.33 -42.13
C LEU A 277 -2.81 -11.30 -42.41
N ARG A 278 -1.70 -11.31 -41.66
CA ARG A 278 -0.54 -10.45 -41.94
C ARG A 278 0.09 -10.78 -43.30
N TYR A 279 0.20 -12.07 -43.61
CA TYR A 279 0.68 -12.53 -44.91
C TYR A 279 -0.29 -12.12 -46.03
N CYS A 280 -1.61 -12.25 -45.81
CA CYS A 280 -2.66 -11.81 -46.71
C CYS A 280 -2.62 -10.31 -47.01
N ILE A 281 -2.48 -9.46 -45.98
CA ILE A 281 -2.42 -7.99 -46.13
C ILE A 281 -1.13 -7.57 -46.87
N SER A 282 -0.01 -8.25 -46.58
CA SER A 282 1.28 -7.92 -47.20
C SER A 282 1.37 -8.34 -48.67
N ASN A 283 0.62 -9.36 -49.08
CA ASN A 283 0.67 -9.94 -50.43
C ASN A 283 -0.64 -9.75 -51.22
N ASN A 284 -1.65 -9.12 -50.63
CA ASN A 284 -3.00 -8.96 -51.19
C ASN A 284 -3.66 -10.31 -51.58
N GLU A 285 -3.54 -11.33 -50.71
CA GLU A 285 -4.06 -12.71 -50.88
C GLU A 285 -5.12 -13.08 -49.81
N ASP A 286 -5.88 -14.18 -50.02
CA ASP A 286 -6.88 -14.72 -49.08
C ASP A 286 -6.38 -15.98 -48.31
N LEU A 287 -6.89 -16.26 -47.10
CA LEU A 287 -6.40 -17.30 -46.16
C LEU A 287 -6.92 -18.75 -46.41
N ASN A 288 -6.06 -19.83 -46.39
CA ASN A 288 -6.42 -21.29 -46.54
C ASN A 288 -5.46 -22.37 -45.88
N VAL A 289 -5.81 -23.69 -45.79
CA VAL A 289 -5.11 -24.79 -45.00
C VAL A 289 -3.76 -25.27 -45.55
N ASN A 290 -3.62 -25.43 -46.87
CA ASN A 290 -2.36 -25.88 -47.47
C ASN A 290 -1.27 -24.81 -47.34
N LEU A 291 -1.69 -23.54 -47.40
CA LEU A 291 -0.86 -22.40 -47.03
C LEU A 291 -0.42 -22.53 -45.56
N LEU A 292 -1.33 -22.84 -44.63
CA LEU A 292 -1.00 -23.04 -43.21
C LEU A 292 -0.04 -24.21 -42.90
N ILE A 293 -0.13 -25.36 -43.58
CA ILE A 293 0.80 -26.48 -43.36
C ILE A 293 2.15 -26.22 -44.02
N ASN A 294 2.17 -25.76 -45.26
CA ASN A 294 3.43 -25.68 -46.02
C ASN A 294 4.20 -24.38 -45.76
N HIS A 295 3.50 -23.25 -45.63
CA HIS A 295 4.13 -21.96 -45.35
C HIS A 295 4.20 -21.67 -43.84
N PHE A 296 3.26 -22.19 -43.05
CA PHE A 296 3.23 -21.94 -41.59
C PHE A 296 3.54 -23.17 -40.74
N ASN A 297 3.98 -24.28 -41.36
CA ASN A 297 4.51 -25.49 -40.72
C ASN A 297 3.59 -26.08 -39.65
N LEU A 298 2.27 -25.98 -39.87
CA LEU A 298 1.30 -26.47 -38.91
C LEU A 298 1.19 -27.99 -38.91
N ASP A 299 1.10 -28.56 -37.70
CA ASP A 299 0.67 -29.94 -37.55
C ASP A 299 -0.75 -30.09 -38.09
N LEU A 300 -1.00 -31.29 -38.58
CA LEU A 300 -2.17 -31.61 -39.38
C LEU A 300 -3.51 -31.30 -38.67
N ILE A 301 -3.56 -31.52 -37.35
CA ILE A 301 -4.77 -31.28 -36.56
C ILE A 301 -5.03 -29.77 -36.47
N SER A 302 -3.97 -28.98 -36.28
CA SER A 302 -4.09 -27.55 -36.01
C SER A 302 -4.52 -26.71 -37.22
N ALA A 303 -4.08 -27.03 -38.44
CA ALA A 303 -4.33 -26.17 -39.61
C ALA A 303 -5.81 -26.04 -40.00
N ASN A 304 -6.59 -27.12 -39.88
CA ASN A 304 -8.01 -27.13 -40.24
C ASN A 304 -8.89 -26.33 -39.29
N GLU A 305 -8.45 -26.17 -38.05
CA GLU A 305 -9.25 -25.56 -37.01
C GLU A 305 -9.18 -24.01 -37.10
N VAL A 306 -8.14 -23.46 -37.75
CA VAL A 306 -7.87 -22.01 -37.89
C VAL A 306 -8.92 -21.26 -38.69
N ILE A 307 -9.33 -21.81 -39.84
CA ILE A 307 -10.22 -21.14 -40.80
C ILE A 307 -11.63 -20.93 -40.23
N ALA A 308 -12.13 -21.87 -39.42
CA ALA A 308 -13.47 -21.82 -38.87
C ALA A 308 -13.67 -20.69 -37.83
N LEU A 309 -12.60 -20.11 -37.31
CA LEU A 309 -12.63 -19.19 -36.18
C LEU A 309 -12.83 -17.72 -36.56
N TYR A 310 -12.36 -17.30 -37.73
CA TYR A 310 -12.28 -15.89 -38.14
C TYR A 310 -13.65 -15.18 -38.24
N GLY A 311 -14.74 -15.87 -38.59
CA GLY A 311 -16.05 -15.26 -38.85
C GLY A 311 -16.99 -15.06 -37.65
N LYS A 312 -16.53 -15.23 -36.40
CA LYS A 312 -17.40 -15.30 -35.20
C LYS A 312 -17.42 -13.97 -34.42
N LYS A 313 -18.62 -13.45 -34.04
CA LYS A 313 -18.78 -12.29 -33.13
C LYS A 313 -18.77 -12.74 -31.66
N PHE A 314 -18.10 -11.96 -30.79
CA PHE A 314 -17.97 -12.28 -29.36
C PHE A 314 -18.51 -11.13 -28.49
N SER A 315 -19.41 -11.44 -27.55
CA SER A 315 -19.95 -10.50 -26.57
C SER A 315 -19.16 -10.59 -25.25
N LEU A 316 -19.05 -9.47 -24.53
CA LEU A 316 -18.56 -9.46 -23.15
C LEU A 316 -19.60 -10.17 -22.25
N PRO A 317 -19.21 -11.18 -21.45
CA PRO A 317 -20.10 -11.78 -20.46
C PRO A 317 -20.67 -10.74 -19.49
N GLU A 318 -21.92 -10.89 -19.05
CA GLU A 318 -22.55 -9.97 -18.07
C GLU A 318 -21.81 -9.98 -16.72
N GLN A 319 -21.29 -11.15 -16.34
CA GLN A 319 -20.45 -11.34 -15.16
C GLN A 319 -19.09 -11.88 -15.61
N LEU A 320 -18.03 -11.14 -15.31
CA LEU A 320 -16.66 -11.58 -15.56
C LEU A 320 -16.11 -12.28 -14.33
N SER A 321 -15.46 -13.42 -14.53
CA SER A 321 -14.66 -14.00 -13.45
C SER A 321 -13.44 -13.11 -13.14
N LYS A 322 -12.88 -13.28 -11.94
CA LYS A 322 -11.68 -12.56 -11.50
C LYS A 322 -10.47 -12.78 -12.42
N GLN A 323 -10.33 -14.00 -12.96
CA GLN A 323 -9.25 -14.35 -13.90
C GLN A 323 -9.44 -13.70 -15.27
N GLU A 324 -10.67 -13.69 -15.79
CA GLU A 324 -10.99 -13.03 -17.07
C GLU A 324 -10.79 -11.52 -16.96
N THR A 325 -11.21 -10.92 -15.85
CA THR A 325 -10.99 -9.50 -15.57
C THR A 325 -9.50 -9.17 -15.59
N LYS A 326 -8.66 -9.98 -14.93
CA LYS A 326 -7.20 -9.78 -14.93
C LYS A 326 -6.59 -9.91 -16.33
N LYS A 327 -7.03 -10.88 -17.13
CA LYS A 327 -6.55 -11.06 -18.52
C LYS A 327 -6.93 -9.86 -19.39
N LEU A 328 -8.18 -9.41 -19.29
CA LEU A 328 -8.67 -8.25 -20.03
C LEU A 328 -7.94 -6.99 -19.59
N ASP A 329 -7.74 -6.81 -18.30
CA ASP A 329 -7.02 -5.66 -17.79
C ASP A 329 -5.58 -5.56 -18.31
N GLN A 330 -4.83 -6.67 -18.30
CA GLN A 330 -3.49 -6.72 -18.90
C GLN A 330 -3.52 -6.41 -20.41
N THR A 331 -4.55 -6.89 -21.11
CA THR A 331 -4.72 -6.61 -22.54
C THR A 331 -5.06 -5.14 -22.77
N SER A 332 -5.81 -4.51 -21.85
CA SER A 332 -6.21 -3.10 -21.95
C SER A 332 -5.01 -2.17 -21.91
N LYS A 333 -3.98 -2.49 -21.13
CA LYS A 333 -2.71 -1.75 -21.06
C LYS A 333 -2.09 -1.56 -22.45
N SER A 334 -1.93 -2.65 -23.20
CA SER A 334 -1.38 -2.61 -24.57
C SER A 334 -2.27 -1.83 -25.54
N VAL A 335 -3.59 -1.92 -25.37
CA VAL A 335 -4.56 -1.19 -26.21
C VAL A 335 -4.55 0.30 -25.90
N ILE A 336 -4.43 0.69 -24.64
CA ILE A 336 -4.34 2.09 -24.21
C ILE A 336 -3.06 2.74 -24.73
N LYS A 337 -1.94 2.01 -24.63
CA LYS A 337 -0.67 2.43 -25.24
C LYS A 337 -0.81 2.71 -26.74
N TYR A 338 -1.43 1.80 -27.46
CA TYR A 338 -1.72 1.97 -28.89
C TYR A 338 -2.63 3.17 -29.20
N ILE A 339 -3.69 3.35 -28.40
CA ILE A 339 -4.62 4.50 -28.53
C ILE A 339 -3.86 5.83 -28.39
N LYS A 340 -2.98 5.93 -27.40
CA LYS A 340 -2.21 7.16 -27.13
C LYS A 340 -1.14 7.41 -28.17
N GLU A 341 -0.48 6.37 -28.67
CA GLU A 341 0.57 6.51 -29.71
C GLU A 341 0.01 6.92 -31.08
N ILE A 342 -1.19 6.47 -31.44
CA ILE A 342 -1.80 6.74 -32.77
C ILE A 342 -2.76 7.94 -32.74
N ASN A 343 -3.21 8.34 -31.55
CA ASN A 343 -4.16 9.43 -31.35
C ASN A 343 -5.47 9.27 -32.17
N LYS A 344 -5.90 8.02 -32.38
CA LYS A 344 -7.16 7.64 -33.05
C LYS A 344 -7.76 6.41 -32.39
N LYS A 345 -9.08 6.23 -32.54
CA LYS A 345 -9.83 5.06 -32.02
C LYS A 345 -9.56 3.81 -32.89
N PRO A 346 -9.04 2.70 -32.35
CA PRO A 346 -8.63 1.52 -33.12
C PRO A 346 -9.79 0.62 -33.59
N THR A 347 -9.64 -0.07 -34.72
CA THR A 347 -10.55 -1.15 -35.20
C THR A 347 -10.12 -2.54 -34.71
N ILE A 348 -10.98 -3.58 -34.83
CA ILE A 348 -10.63 -4.96 -34.40
C ILE A 348 -9.41 -5.47 -35.17
N ASP A 349 -9.35 -5.22 -36.48
CA ASP A 349 -8.23 -5.63 -37.32
C ASP A 349 -6.96 -4.88 -36.91
N ASP A 350 -7.04 -3.58 -36.58
CA ASP A 350 -5.91 -2.82 -36.05
C ASP A 350 -5.36 -3.46 -34.77
N LEU A 351 -6.24 -3.91 -33.87
CA LEU A 351 -5.85 -4.56 -32.62
C LEU A 351 -5.28 -5.97 -32.87
N MET A 352 -5.84 -6.74 -33.82
CA MET A 352 -5.29 -8.05 -34.18
C MET A 352 -3.91 -7.93 -34.83
N ILE A 353 -3.74 -6.98 -35.75
CA ILE A 353 -2.52 -6.84 -36.52
C ILE A 353 -1.43 -6.17 -35.69
N ASN A 354 -1.72 -5.02 -35.10
CA ASN A 354 -0.71 -4.19 -34.45
C ASN A 354 -0.46 -4.58 -33.00
N LEU A 355 -1.45 -5.18 -32.33
CA LEU A 355 -1.31 -5.66 -30.95
C LEU A 355 -1.31 -7.19 -30.82
N ASN A 356 -1.34 -7.91 -31.94
CA ASN A 356 -1.31 -9.38 -31.96
C ASN A 356 -2.43 -10.01 -31.12
N LEU A 357 -3.58 -9.33 -31.00
CA LEU A 357 -4.71 -9.84 -30.23
C LEU A 357 -5.45 -10.92 -31.01
N SER A 358 -5.96 -11.93 -30.30
CA SER A 358 -6.92 -12.85 -30.92
C SER A 358 -8.17 -12.09 -31.35
N VAL A 359 -8.85 -12.54 -32.40
CA VAL A 359 -10.11 -11.92 -32.87
C VAL A 359 -11.16 -11.80 -31.76
N ARG A 360 -11.19 -12.80 -30.87
CA ARG A 360 -12.04 -12.79 -29.68
C ARG A 360 -11.61 -11.70 -28.71
N ASP A 361 -10.33 -11.69 -28.33
CA ASP A 361 -9.82 -10.78 -27.30
C ASP A 361 -9.88 -9.32 -27.78
N ALA A 362 -9.62 -9.04 -29.06
CA ALA A 362 -9.74 -7.72 -29.67
C ALA A 362 -11.18 -7.16 -29.59
N SER A 363 -12.19 -8.00 -29.82
CA SER A 363 -13.61 -7.60 -29.70
C SER A 363 -14.03 -7.39 -28.23
N ILE A 364 -13.60 -8.28 -27.34
CA ILE A 364 -13.98 -8.25 -25.93
C ILE A 364 -13.29 -7.09 -25.21
N ILE A 365 -12.00 -6.82 -25.50
CA ILE A 365 -11.22 -5.81 -24.80
C ILE A 365 -11.73 -4.40 -25.03
N PHE A 366 -12.17 -4.12 -26.25
CA PHE A 366 -12.72 -2.82 -26.60
C PHE A 366 -14.00 -2.49 -25.82
N THR A 367 -14.85 -3.50 -25.64
CA THR A 367 -16.07 -3.38 -24.83
C THR A 367 -15.75 -3.21 -23.35
N PHE A 368 -14.73 -3.94 -22.86
CA PHE A 368 -14.27 -3.88 -21.48
C PHE A 368 -13.74 -2.50 -21.08
N ILE A 369 -12.89 -1.87 -21.90
CA ILE A 369 -12.31 -0.53 -21.63
C ILE A 369 -13.40 0.54 -21.47
N ASN A 370 -14.38 0.56 -22.38
CA ASN A 370 -15.47 1.53 -22.32
C ASN A 370 -16.33 1.34 -21.06
N LYS A 371 -16.65 0.08 -20.72
CA LYS A 371 -17.43 -0.25 -19.52
C LYS A 371 -16.73 0.22 -18.24
N MET A 372 -15.43 -0.04 -18.13
CA MET A 372 -14.63 0.35 -16.96
C MET A 372 -14.45 1.85 -16.82
N SER A 373 -14.46 2.61 -17.91
CA SER A 373 -14.36 4.07 -17.83
C SER A 373 -15.64 4.70 -17.23
N LEU A 374 -16.82 4.12 -17.50
CA LEU A 374 -18.12 4.72 -17.16
C LEU A 374 -18.77 4.17 -15.88
N GLU A 375 -18.68 2.87 -15.59
CA GLU A 375 -19.46 2.26 -14.50
C GLU A 375 -18.77 2.37 -13.13
N ILE A 376 -19.53 2.68 -12.07
CA ILE A 376 -19.01 2.67 -10.69
C ILE A 376 -18.67 1.22 -10.29
N LEU A 377 -17.38 0.98 -10.01
CA LEU A 377 -16.91 -0.33 -9.58
C LEU A 377 -17.18 -0.48 -8.07
N LYS A 378 -17.85 -1.55 -7.67
CA LYS A 378 -18.08 -1.90 -6.26
C LYS A 378 -17.02 -2.90 -5.83
N GLU A 379 -16.07 -2.44 -5.02
CA GLU A 379 -15.03 -3.28 -4.44
C GLU A 379 -15.22 -3.45 -2.94
N ASP A 380 -15.11 -4.68 -2.48
CA ASP A 380 -15.06 -5.01 -1.05
C ASP A 380 -13.63 -5.42 -0.72
N PHE A 381 -12.77 -4.43 -0.51
CA PHE A 381 -11.33 -4.61 -0.25
C PHE A 381 -11.04 -5.47 0.98
N GLU A 382 -12.02 -5.68 1.88
CA GLU A 382 -11.87 -6.57 3.04
C GLU A 382 -11.78 -8.04 2.65
N LYS A 383 -12.33 -8.41 1.49
CA LYS A 383 -12.32 -9.79 0.99
C LYS A 383 -11.07 -10.13 0.17
N TYR A 384 -10.18 -9.17 -0.04
CA TYR A 384 -8.99 -9.36 -0.87
C TYR A 384 -7.85 -9.98 -0.09
N SER A 385 -7.06 -10.81 -0.78
CA SER A 385 -5.82 -11.33 -0.21
C SER A 385 -4.77 -10.23 -0.11
N GLU A 386 -3.88 -10.33 0.87
CA GLU A 386 -2.80 -9.35 1.10
C GLU A 386 -1.94 -9.11 -0.14
N LYS A 387 -1.58 -10.18 -0.87
CA LYS A 387 -0.84 -10.09 -2.13
C LYS A 387 -1.57 -9.25 -3.19
N GLU A 388 -2.90 -9.35 -3.24
CA GLU A 388 -3.69 -8.59 -4.20
C GLU A 388 -3.84 -7.14 -3.78
N LEU A 389 -3.88 -6.87 -2.47
CA LEU A 389 -3.86 -5.51 -1.95
C LEU A 389 -2.51 -4.85 -2.23
N LEU A 390 -1.40 -5.55 -2.00
CA LEU A 390 -0.05 -5.05 -2.32
C LEU A 390 0.09 -4.65 -3.80
N ALA A 391 -0.38 -5.49 -4.73
CA ALA A 391 -0.32 -5.15 -6.15
C ALA A 391 -1.20 -3.94 -6.54
N ILE A 392 -2.34 -3.72 -5.85
CA ILE A 392 -3.14 -2.50 -6.02
C ILE A 392 -2.41 -1.31 -5.41
N ASP A 393 -1.79 -1.52 -4.26
CA ASP A 393 -1.12 -0.51 -3.47
C ASP A 393 0.11 0.05 -4.19
N ASP A 394 0.95 -0.82 -4.75
CA ASP A 394 2.11 -0.44 -5.60
C ASP A 394 1.66 0.49 -6.73
N LEU A 395 0.58 0.11 -7.42
CA LEU A 395 0.01 0.90 -8.51
C LEU A 395 -0.63 2.21 -8.01
N SER A 396 -1.23 2.18 -6.83
CA SER A 396 -1.77 3.38 -6.17
C SER A 396 -0.66 4.38 -5.85
N CYS A 397 0.51 3.91 -5.43
CA CYS A 397 1.68 4.74 -5.18
C CYS A 397 2.20 5.40 -6.47
N GLU A 398 2.23 4.67 -7.59
CA GLU A 398 2.59 5.24 -8.91
C GLU A 398 1.61 6.33 -9.36
N ILE A 399 0.31 6.15 -9.11
CA ILE A 399 -0.73 7.17 -9.40
C ILE A 399 -0.50 8.43 -8.55
N LEU A 400 -0.26 8.29 -7.24
CA LEU A 400 -0.03 9.43 -6.35
C LEU A 400 1.23 10.22 -6.70
N LYS A 401 2.30 9.55 -7.19
CA LYS A 401 3.49 10.23 -7.71
C LYS A 401 3.18 11.12 -8.92
N LEU A 402 2.23 10.72 -9.76
CA LEU A 402 1.84 11.44 -10.98
C LEU A 402 0.89 12.62 -10.74
N GLU A 403 0.09 12.61 -9.67
CA GLU A 403 -0.84 13.70 -9.32
C GLU A 403 -0.13 14.96 -8.79
N LYS A 404 1.06 14.81 -8.18
CA LYS A 404 1.89 15.90 -7.63
C LYS A 404 2.31 16.93 -8.68
N ASP A 405 2.49 16.50 -9.92
CA ASP A 405 3.10 17.31 -10.98
C ASP A 405 2.09 18.20 -11.75
N MET A 406 0.77 18.04 -11.57
CA MET A 406 -0.21 18.74 -12.42
C MET A 406 -1.55 19.07 -11.75
N GLN A 407 -1.98 20.34 -11.89
CA GLN A 407 -3.30 20.85 -11.48
C GLN A 407 -4.47 20.48 -12.42
N LYS A 408 -4.36 19.46 -13.29
CA LYS A 408 -5.42 19.11 -14.27
C LYS A 408 -6.03 17.74 -14.01
N GLU A 409 -7.36 17.67 -14.05
CA GLU A 409 -8.12 16.40 -14.10
C GLU A 409 -7.60 15.54 -15.26
N ARG A 410 -7.15 14.31 -14.96
CA ARG A 410 -6.69 13.34 -15.98
C ARG A 410 -7.80 12.31 -16.23
N ASP A 411 -8.06 12.05 -17.52
CA ASP A 411 -8.90 10.91 -17.92
C ASP A 411 -8.24 9.59 -17.49
N LEU A 412 -9.04 8.57 -17.20
CA LEU A 412 -8.61 7.28 -16.70
C LEU A 412 -7.69 6.55 -17.71
N ILE A 413 -7.87 6.82 -19.01
CA ILE A 413 -7.00 6.33 -20.09
C ILE A 413 -5.62 7.01 -20.04
N ASP A 414 -5.54 8.30 -19.71
CA ASP A 414 -4.27 9.02 -19.55
C ASP A 414 -3.48 8.50 -18.34
N LEU A 415 -4.16 8.30 -17.21
CA LEU A 415 -3.54 7.71 -16.03
C LEU A 415 -3.02 6.30 -16.34
N ALA A 416 -3.85 5.44 -16.93
CA ALA A 416 -3.45 4.08 -17.32
C ALA A 416 -2.27 4.04 -18.29
N TYR A 417 -2.16 5.01 -19.20
CA TYR A 417 -1.00 5.13 -20.08
C TYR A 417 0.27 5.52 -19.33
N GLN A 418 0.18 6.50 -18.44
CA GLN A 418 1.35 7.07 -17.74
C GLN A 418 1.99 6.12 -16.74
N VAL A 419 1.17 5.35 -16.01
CA VAL A 419 1.67 4.30 -15.09
C VAL A 419 1.90 2.96 -15.80
N ASP A 420 1.71 2.90 -17.12
CA ASP A 420 1.81 1.67 -17.90
C ASP A 420 0.97 0.54 -17.25
N ALA A 421 -0.33 0.76 -17.03
CA ALA A 421 -1.21 -0.19 -16.36
C ALA A 421 -2.54 -0.40 -17.11
N GLY A 422 -3.27 -1.43 -16.69
CA GLY A 422 -4.61 -1.71 -17.23
C GLY A 422 -5.69 -0.80 -16.64
N ILE A 423 -6.75 -0.56 -17.42
CA ILE A 423 -7.88 0.33 -17.09
C ILE A 423 -8.60 -0.06 -15.77
N TYR A 424 -8.76 -1.36 -15.52
CA TYR A 424 -9.42 -1.89 -14.33
C TYR A 424 -8.48 -1.83 -13.12
N SER A 425 -7.19 -2.14 -13.28
CA SER A 425 -6.23 -1.98 -12.19
C SER A 425 -6.09 -0.53 -11.74
N ILE A 426 -6.13 0.42 -12.68
CA ILE A 426 -6.14 1.86 -12.34
C ILE A 426 -7.38 2.25 -11.55
N LYS A 427 -8.56 1.90 -12.06
CA LYS A 427 -9.81 2.23 -11.38
C LYS A 427 -9.88 1.60 -9.99
N ARG A 428 -9.41 0.37 -9.85
CA ARG A 428 -9.35 -0.35 -8.57
C ARG A 428 -8.33 0.28 -7.61
N SER A 429 -7.22 0.81 -8.11
CA SER A 429 -6.21 1.53 -7.33
C SER A 429 -6.72 2.87 -6.82
N LEU A 430 -7.39 3.65 -7.66
CA LEU A 430 -8.06 4.90 -7.25
C LEU A 430 -9.11 4.66 -6.14
N LEU A 431 -9.94 3.62 -6.29
CA LEU A 431 -10.89 3.24 -5.25
C LEU A 431 -10.21 2.75 -3.97
N TYR A 432 -9.04 2.11 -4.09
CA TYR A 432 -8.27 1.63 -2.95
C TYR A 432 -7.64 2.78 -2.17
N ILE A 433 -7.10 3.79 -2.85
CA ILE A 433 -6.61 5.04 -2.23
C ILE A 433 -7.71 5.64 -1.35
N SER A 434 -8.89 5.90 -1.94
CA SER A 434 -10.03 6.48 -1.22
C SER A 434 -10.51 5.61 -0.06
N TRP A 435 -10.48 4.29 -0.23
CA TRP A 435 -10.87 3.37 0.84
C TRP A 435 -9.87 3.37 2.01
N ILE A 436 -8.57 3.39 1.73
CA ILE A 436 -7.51 3.42 2.75
C ILE A 436 -7.61 4.70 3.60
N GLU A 437 -7.79 5.85 2.97
CA GLU A 437 -7.92 7.14 3.65
C GLU A 437 -9.09 7.16 4.64
N ASN A 438 -10.22 6.56 4.25
CA ASN A 438 -11.44 6.49 5.05
C ASN A 438 -11.38 5.41 6.14
N LYS A 439 -10.77 4.26 5.85
CA LYS A 439 -10.79 3.10 6.75
C LYS A 439 -9.73 3.15 7.84
N ILE A 440 -8.53 3.64 7.56
CA ILE A 440 -7.41 3.64 8.52
C ILE A 440 -7.49 4.85 9.44
N ASN A 441 -8.52 4.92 10.28
CA ASN A 441 -8.68 5.98 11.30
C ASN A 441 -8.05 5.62 12.66
N GLU A 442 -8.04 6.56 13.61
CA GLU A 442 -7.48 6.33 14.95
C GLU A 442 -8.09 5.10 15.65
N ARG A 443 -9.38 4.83 15.40
CA ARG A 443 -10.06 3.65 15.95
C ARG A 443 -9.50 2.36 15.37
N TYR A 444 -9.17 2.33 14.07
CA TYR A 444 -8.53 1.17 13.43
C TYR A 444 -7.14 0.90 14.02
N ILE A 445 -6.31 1.94 14.18
CA ILE A 445 -4.97 1.79 14.80
C ILE A 445 -5.08 1.24 16.23
N ASN A 446 -6.04 1.73 17.02
CA ASN A 446 -6.28 1.25 18.38
C ASN A 446 -6.82 -0.18 18.46
N GLN A 447 -7.33 -0.71 17.34
CA GLN A 447 -7.82 -2.08 17.23
C GLN A 447 -6.79 -3.05 16.66
N LEU A 448 -5.62 -2.56 16.21
CA LEU A 448 -4.54 -3.41 15.73
C LEU A 448 -4.10 -4.36 16.83
N THR A 449 -3.88 -5.61 16.44
CA THR A 449 -3.31 -6.62 17.32
C THR A 449 -1.87 -6.24 17.69
N ALA A 450 -1.35 -6.82 18.77
CA ALA A 450 0.04 -6.61 19.18
C ALA A 450 1.05 -6.97 18.06
N GLN A 451 0.72 -7.97 17.23
CA GLN A 451 1.54 -8.40 16.11
C GLN A 451 1.53 -7.38 14.96
N GLU A 452 0.36 -6.84 14.61
CA GLU A 452 0.26 -5.81 13.58
C GLU A 452 0.96 -4.53 14.01
N ASN A 453 0.83 -4.14 15.28
CA ASN A 453 1.58 -3.01 15.83
C ASN A 453 3.10 -3.25 15.76
N LYS A 454 3.57 -4.46 16.02
CA LYS A 454 5.00 -4.79 15.92
C LYS A 454 5.53 -4.64 14.49
N VAL A 455 4.83 -5.19 13.51
CA VAL A 455 5.20 -5.06 12.08
C VAL A 455 5.21 -3.59 11.67
N LEU A 456 4.25 -2.82 12.17
CA LEU A 456 4.15 -1.40 11.87
C LEU A 456 5.29 -0.59 12.49
N ASP A 457 5.64 -0.90 13.74
CA ASP A 457 6.77 -0.31 14.43
C ASP A 457 8.09 -0.56 13.66
N GLU A 458 8.30 -1.76 13.12
CA GLU A 458 9.49 -2.07 12.28
C GLU A 458 9.56 -1.22 11.00
N LYS A 459 8.41 -0.93 10.39
CA LYS A 459 8.34 -0.06 9.21
C LYS A 459 8.62 1.39 9.55
N ILE A 460 8.12 1.88 10.69
CA ILE A 460 8.45 3.22 11.20
C ILE A 460 9.96 3.32 11.49
N ILE A 461 10.58 2.31 12.10
CA ILE A 461 12.04 2.30 12.33
C ILE A 461 12.79 2.47 11.01
N SER A 462 12.39 1.72 9.99
CA SER A 462 13.03 1.74 8.66
C SER A 462 12.83 3.09 7.96
N ALA A 463 11.64 3.66 8.06
CA ALA A 463 11.33 5.02 7.60
C ALA A 463 12.28 6.05 8.20
N LEU A 464 12.36 6.08 9.53
CA LEU A 464 13.13 7.08 10.25
C LEU A 464 14.62 6.99 9.93
N LYS A 465 15.18 5.78 9.82
CA LYS A 465 16.58 5.59 9.41
C LYS A 465 16.88 6.24 8.08
N TYR A 466 16.06 5.93 7.07
CA TYR A 466 16.23 6.48 5.73
C TYR A 466 16.16 8.02 5.74
N ILE A 467 15.20 8.56 6.47
CA ILE A 467 14.97 10.01 6.56
C ILE A 467 16.17 10.72 7.21
N ILE A 468 16.72 10.17 8.28
CA ILE A 468 17.90 10.73 8.96
C ILE A 468 19.15 10.66 8.07
N GLU A 469 19.37 9.53 7.40
CA GLU A 469 20.52 9.33 6.51
C GLU A 469 20.55 10.34 5.35
N ASN A 470 19.37 10.86 4.96
CA ASN A 470 19.22 11.76 3.83
C ASN A 470 18.83 13.20 4.22
N ASP A 471 18.81 13.53 5.53
CA ASP A 471 18.41 14.84 6.07
C ASP A 471 17.03 15.31 5.55
N LEU A 472 16.07 14.39 5.53
CA LEU A 472 14.69 14.61 5.08
C LEU A 472 13.73 14.79 6.27
N GLU A 473 12.50 15.22 6.01
CA GLU A 473 11.42 15.23 7.00
C GLU A 473 10.51 13.99 6.85
N LEU A 474 9.91 13.51 7.94
CA LEU A 474 8.94 12.40 7.93
C LEU A 474 7.61 12.85 7.32
N GLU A 475 7.59 12.94 6.00
CA GLU A 475 6.41 13.28 5.21
C GLU A 475 5.85 12.06 4.47
N PHE A 476 4.54 12.06 4.24
CA PHE A 476 3.83 11.02 3.50
C PHE A 476 4.46 10.73 2.15
N GLN A 477 4.87 11.78 1.46
CA GLN A 477 5.47 11.66 0.14
C GLN A 477 6.87 11.05 0.20
N VAL A 478 7.69 11.46 1.16
CA VAL A 478 9.05 10.92 1.36
C VAL A 478 8.99 9.41 1.61
N LEU A 479 8.00 8.95 2.40
CA LEU A 479 7.81 7.52 2.65
C LEU A 479 7.47 6.69 1.40
N ILE A 480 6.71 7.25 0.47
CA ILE A 480 6.31 6.56 -0.76
C ILE A 480 7.38 6.69 -1.87
N GLU A 481 7.94 7.89 -2.05
CA GLU A 481 8.88 8.21 -3.11
C GLU A 481 10.28 7.70 -2.81
N GLU A 482 10.78 8.02 -1.62
CA GLU A 482 12.18 7.82 -1.27
C GLU A 482 12.40 6.52 -0.49
N VAL A 483 11.47 6.19 0.42
CA VAL A 483 11.56 4.93 1.19
C VAL A 483 10.88 3.75 0.49
N GLY A 484 9.91 4.01 -0.39
CA GLY A 484 9.19 2.98 -1.14
C GLY A 484 8.17 2.18 -0.31
N PHE A 485 7.60 2.78 0.74
CA PHE A 485 6.50 2.15 1.46
C PHE A 485 5.22 2.11 0.64
N SER A 486 4.46 1.04 0.84
CA SER A 486 3.09 0.92 0.36
C SER A 486 2.23 2.05 0.94
N LEU A 487 1.19 2.47 0.23
CA LEU A 487 0.23 3.49 0.64
C LEU A 487 -0.44 3.15 1.98
N LYS A 488 -0.86 1.89 2.12
CA LYS A 488 -1.42 1.35 3.37
C LYS A 488 -0.40 1.49 4.50
N ASP A 489 0.84 1.07 4.27
CA ASP A 489 1.88 1.14 5.29
C ASP A 489 2.25 2.57 5.62
N THR A 490 2.38 3.45 4.63
CA THR A 490 2.66 4.88 4.81
C THR A 490 1.63 5.53 5.71
N ASN A 491 0.34 5.29 5.45
CA ASN A 491 -0.75 5.78 6.30
C ASN A 491 -0.69 5.23 7.72
N LEU A 492 -0.43 3.93 7.86
CA LEU A 492 -0.28 3.28 9.15
C LEU A 492 0.93 3.85 9.91
N ILE A 493 2.07 4.01 9.24
CA ILE A 493 3.36 4.45 9.78
C ILE A 493 3.20 5.84 10.36
N ILE A 494 2.69 6.79 9.57
CA ILE A 494 2.53 8.18 10.01
C ILE A 494 1.55 8.27 11.18
N ARG A 495 0.39 7.62 11.09
CA ARG A 495 -0.62 7.70 12.16
C ARG A 495 -0.15 7.04 13.45
N ARG A 496 0.53 5.89 13.35
CA ARG A 496 1.09 5.18 14.50
C ARG A 496 2.28 5.90 15.11
N TYR A 497 3.20 6.44 14.30
CA TYR A 497 4.31 7.28 14.76
C TYR A 497 3.78 8.48 15.55
N ASN A 498 2.81 9.23 14.99
CA ASN A 498 2.19 10.38 15.66
C ASN A 498 1.49 9.99 16.97
N GLN A 499 0.88 8.81 17.04
CA GLN A 499 0.29 8.29 18.27
C GLN A 499 1.34 8.00 19.36
N ILE A 500 2.50 7.44 18.98
CA ILE A 500 3.56 7.08 19.93
C ILE A 500 4.20 8.33 20.53
N ILE A 501 4.54 9.32 19.69
CA ILE A 501 5.22 10.55 20.15
C ILE A 501 4.29 11.47 20.96
N SER A 502 2.98 11.42 20.72
CA SER A 502 1.99 12.24 21.46
C SER A 502 1.58 11.64 22.81
N LYS A 503 2.07 10.44 23.17
CA LYS A 503 1.71 9.74 24.40
C LYS A 503 2.44 10.35 25.62
N GLU A 504 1.69 10.91 26.56
CA GLU A 504 2.22 11.38 27.84
C GLU A 504 2.65 10.20 28.74
N ILE A 505 3.91 10.16 29.21
CA ILE A 505 4.46 9.08 30.04
C ILE A 505 4.81 9.57 31.45
N ASN A 506 4.23 8.93 32.47
CA ASN A 506 4.57 9.16 33.87
C ASN A 506 5.51 8.05 34.40
N ILE A 507 6.83 8.30 34.44
CA ILE A 507 7.87 7.32 34.82
C ILE A 507 7.72 6.83 36.27
N ASP A 508 7.16 7.65 37.16
CA ASP A 508 7.02 7.29 38.58
C ASP A 508 6.00 6.15 38.80
N SER A 509 5.24 5.78 37.76
CA SER A 509 4.30 4.66 37.78
C SER A 509 4.90 3.29 37.37
N PHE A 510 6.17 3.22 36.96
CA PHE A 510 6.75 1.96 36.45
C PHE A 510 7.01 0.90 37.53
N THR A 511 6.72 -0.37 37.21
CA THR A 511 7.08 -1.53 38.02
C THR A 511 8.57 -1.85 37.91
N GLU A 512 9.13 -2.58 38.88
CA GLU A 512 10.56 -2.92 38.93
C GLU A 512 11.05 -3.68 37.68
N ASN A 513 10.30 -4.69 37.20
CA ASN A 513 10.58 -5.40 35.94
C ASN A 513 10.55 -4.45 34.73
N LYS A 514 9.61 -3.50 34.69
CA LYS A 514 9.51 -2.52 33.59
C LYS A 514 10.70 -1.55 33.61
N LYS A 515 11.13 -1.11 34.81
CA LYS A 515 12.35 -0.31 34.99
C LYS A 515 13.60 -1.05 34.50
N ASN A 516 13.81 -2.30 34.90
CA ASN A 516 14.98 -3.10 34.49
C ASN A 516 15.07 -3.27 32.96
N LYS A 517 13.93 -3.52 32.30
CA LYS A 517 13.85 -3.62 30.84
C LYS A 517 14.16 -2.28 30.14
N ARG A 518 13.58 -1.16 30.62
CA ARG A 518 13.82 0.18 30.03
C ARG A 518 15.24 0.67 30.28
N GLU A 519 15.84 0.26 31.39
CA GLU A 519 17.23 0.55 31.70
C GLU A 519 18.20 -0.20 30.77
N ALA A 520 17.98 -1.49 30.47
CA ALA A 520 18.79 -2.24 29.50
C ALA A 520 18.80 -1.56 28.11
N LEU A 521 17.65 -1.03 27.69
CA LEU A 521 17.50 -0.29 26.44
C LEU A 521 18.17 1.08 26.48
N ALA A 522 17.94 1.84 27.54
CA ALA A 522 18.63 3.11 27.77
C ALA A 522 20.16 2.95 27.72
N ARG A 523 20.71 1.85 28.26
CA ARG A 523 22.16 1.55 28.22
C ARG A 523 22.69 1.39 26.80
N LYS A 524 21.90 0.83 25.88
CA LYS A 524 22.28 0.69 24.47
C LYS A 524 22.12 2.01 23.70
N ILE A 525 21.04 2.76 23.92
CA ILE A 525 20.87 4.11 23.36
C ILE A 525 22.07 5.00 23.74
N TYR A 526 22.49 4.91 25.00
CA TYR A 526 23.66 5.63 25.51
C TYR A 526 24.98 5.19 24.86
N ARG A 527 25.21 3.88 24.65
CA ARG A 527 26.43 3.36 23.98
C ARG A 527 26.53 3.88 22.55
N ILE A 528 25.42 3.86 21.82
CA ILE A 528 25.31 4.33 20.43
C ILE A 528 25.56 5.85 20.36
N LYS A 529 25.01 6.65 21.29
CA LYS A 529 25.32 8.08 21.35
C LYS A 529 26.81 8.35 21.61
N LYS A 530 27.43 7.53 22.46
CA LYS A 530 28.84 7.70 22.83
C LYS A 530 29.81 7.25 21.72
N SER A 531 29.44 6.26 20.90
CA SER A 531 30.21 5.88 19.70
C SER A 531 30.13 6.93 18.59
N GLY A 532 29.22 7.92 18.71
CA GLY A 532 28.97 8.93 17.69
C GLY A 532 28.02 8.47 16.58
N GLU A 533 27.39 7.31 16.74
CA GLU A 533 26.42 6.78 15.78
C GLU A 533 25.11 7.58 15.74
N ILE A 534 24.81 8.34 16.79
CA ILE A 534 23.75 9.36 16.78
C ILE A 534 24.27 10.72 17.21
N ASN A 535 23.73 11.77 16.60
CA ASN A 535 24.15 13.15 16.74
C ASN A 535 23.34 13.91 17.78
N SER A 536 22.13 13.45 18.09
CA SER A 536 21.24 14.07 19.07
C SER A 536 20.47 13.02 19.88
N TYR A 537 19.53 13.48 20.71
CA TYR A 537 18.52 12.63 21.35
C TYR A 537 17.12 12.96 20.79
N GLU A 538 17.04 13.44 19.55
CA GLU A 538 15.76 13.68 18.88
C GLU A 538 15.00 12.36 18.69
N PRO A 539 13.66 12.37 18.79
CA PRO A 539 12.85 11.16 18.71
C PRO A 539 13.13 10.35 17.46
N GLU A 540 13.32 11.00 16.31
CA GLU A 540 13.60 10.37 15.02
C GLU A 540 14.90 9.58 15.10
N GLU A 541 15.99 10.21 15.58
CA GLU A 541 17.31 9.59 15.74
C GLU A 541 17.32 8.42 16.73
N ILE A 542 16.41 8.39 17.69
CA ILE A 542 16.37 7.35 18.72
C ILE A 542 15.40 6.24 18.36
N LEU A 543 14.25 6.58 17.80
CA LEU A 543 13.25 5.62 17.34
C LEU A 543 13.70 4.94 16.03
N SER A 544 14.66 5.52 15.30
CA SER A 544 15.38 4.83 14.24
C SER A 544 16.41 3.82 14.77
N LEU A 545 16.77 3.88 16.06
CA LEU A 545 17.69 2.92 16.65
C LEU A 545 17.01 1.58 16.81
N ASN A 546 17.53 0.60 16.11
CA ASN A 546 17.10 -0.77 16.29
C ASN A 546 17.82 -1.36 17.51
N ILE A 547 17.25 -1.16 18.70
CA ILE A 547 17.83 -1.64 19.96
C ILE A 547 16.97 -2.75 20.55
N ASP A 548 17.51 -3.96 20.59
CA ASP A 548 17.02 -5.11 21.37
C ASP A 548 15.55 -5.46 21.20
N SER A 549 15.01 -5.30 20.00
CA SER A 549 13.58 -5.54 19.71
C SER A 549 12.63 -4.73 20.61
N ALA A 550 13.13 -3.67 21.22
CA ALA A 550 12.30 -2.73 21.93
C ALA A 550 11.25 -2.20 20.98
N THR A 551 9.98 -2.32 21.37
CA THR A 551 8.94 -1.66 20.59
C THR A 551 9.22 -0.17 20.58
N LEU A 552 8.68 0.55 19.61
CA LEU A 552 8.86 2.00 19.56
C LEU A 552 8.35 2.69 20.83
N GLU A 553 7.29 2.14 21.43
CA GLU A 553 6.84 2.58 22.75
C GLU A 553 7.87 2.29 23.84
N GLU A 554 8.54 1.14 23.79
CA GLU A 554 9.62 0.80 24.72
C GLU A 554 10.85 1.68 24.54
N LEU A 555 11.21 2.03 23.30
CA LEU A 555 12.30 2.96 22.97
C LEU A 555 11.94 4.38 23.35
N TRP A 556 10.70 4.81 23.12
CA TRP A 556 10.20 6.11 23.56
C TRP A 556 10.19 6.19 25.08
N GLU A 557 9.64 5.17 25.76
CA GLU A 557 9.70 5.05 27.21
C GLU A 557 11.15 4.96 27.72
N ALA A 558 12.05 4.27 27.02
CA ALA A 558 13.46 4.15 27.36
C ALA A 558 14.24 5.43 27.10
N LEU A 559 13.89 6.22 26.08
CA LEU A 559 14.44 7.53 25.79
C LEU A 559 13.98 8.54 26.84
N VAL A 560 12.69 8.53 27.18
CA VAL A 560 12.13 9.31 28.28
C VAL A 560 12.77 8.88 29.61
N TYR A 561 12.97 7.58 29.86
CA TYR A 561 13.71 7.04 31.02
C TYR A 561 15.20 7.43 31.00
N LEU A 562 15.87 7.38 29.85
CA LEU A 562 17.27 7.75 29.66
C LEU A 562 17.46 9.25 29.95
N LYS A 563 16.62 10.11 29.34
CA LYS A 563 16.60 11.58 29.53
C LYS A 563 16.32 11.95 30.99
N VAL A 564 15.42 11.25 31.67
CA VAL A 564 15.00 11.58 33.04
C VAL A 564 15.85 10.92 34.13
N LYS A 565 16.35 9.68 33.95
CA LYS A 565 17.05 8.88 34.99
C LYS A 565 18.53 8.62 34.72
N VAL A 566 18.93 8.23 33.52
CA VAL A 566 20.28 7.70 33.27
C VAL A 566 21.27 8.76 32.83
N LEU A 567 20.91 9.67 31.92
CA LEU A 567 21.78 10.78 31.51
C LEU A 567 22.04 11.75 32.65
N ASN A 568 21.04 11.95 33.52
CA ASN A 568 21.20 12.68 34.77
C ASN A 568 22.17 11.99 35.76
N ILE A 569 22.46 10.68 35.63
CA ILE A 569 23.36 9.90 36.50
C ILE A 569 24.75 9.68 35.88
N LEU A 570 24.84 9.26 34.61
CA LEU A 570 26.10 8.99 33.90
C LEU A 570 26.95 10.26 33.66
N MET A 571 26.33 11.44 33.70
CA MET A 571 27.00 12.75 33.68
C MET A 571 27.62 13.13 35.04
N THR A 572 27.46 12.29 36.08
CA THR A 572 28.14 12.41 37.38
C THR A 572 29.31 11.41 37.40
N GLU A 573 30.56 11.88 37.48
CA GLU A 573 31.79 11.06 37.31
C GLU A 573 31.83 9.77 38.16
N SER A 574 31.98 8.59 37.51
CA SER A 574 32.06 7.27 38.18
C SER A 574 33.50 6.76 38.35
N LYS A 575 33.89 6.47 39.60
CA LYS A 575 35.15 5.81 39.99
C LYS A 575 35.21 4.35 39.48
N ILE A 576 36.18 4.03 38.64
CA ILE A 576 36.40 2.68 38.10
C ILE A 576 37.09 1.78 39.14
N ILE A 577 36.58 0.56 39.32
CA ILE A 577 37.20 -0.56 40.04
C ILE A 577 37.87 -1.47 38.97
N LYS A 578 39.17 -1.72 39.10
CA LYS A 578 39.93 -2.70 38.31
C LYS A 578 40.05 -4.02 39.07
N THR A 579 39.90 -5.14 38.37
CA THR A 579 40.57 -6.44 38.60
C THR A 579 40.34 -7.29 37.34
N GLU A 580 41.31 -7.40 36.41
CA GLU A 580 42.43 -8.37 36.36
C GLU A 580 42.00 -9.83 36.20
N VAL A 581 41.88 -10.28 34.94
CA VAL A 581 42.02 -11.69 34.56
C VAL A 581 43.52 -11.96 34.43
N GLY A 582 44.00 -12.93 35.20
CA GLY A 582 45.42 -13.24 35.34
C GLY A 582 46.07 -13.64 34.02
N LYS A 583 47.21 -13.02 33.72
CA LYS A 583 48.26 -13.68 32.95
C LYS A 583 49.18 -14.40 33.92
N ILE A 584 49.31 -15.70 33.71
CA ILE A 584 50.46 -16.46 34.14
C ILE A 584 51.66 -15.90 33.36
N SER A 585 52.64 -15.32 34.05
CA SER A 585 54.03 -15.37 33.61
C SER A 585 54.87 -15.95 34.74
N SER A 586 55.80 -16.80 34.34
CA SER A 586 56.67 -17.58 35.19
C SER A 586 57.90 -16.77 35.64
N ASP A 587 57.71 -15.66 36.37
CA ASP A 587 58.83 -14.89 36.96
C ASP A 587 58.38 -13.61 37.70
N GLY A 588 58.39 -13.68 39.03
CA GLY A 588 59.04 -12.67 39.89
C GLY A 588 58.42 -11.27 40.07
N SER A 589 57.56 -11.15 41.09
CA SER A 589 57.40 -10.00 42.01
C SER A 589 57.18 -8.59 41.44
N ILE A 590 55.99 -8.00 41.65
CA ILE A 590 55.88 -6.54 41.89
C ILE A 590 54.84 -6.24 42.99
N GLN A 591 55.31 -5.57 44.04
CA GLN A 591 54.53 -4.88 45.06
C GLN A 591 53.86 -3.63 44.48
N LEU A 592 52.60 -3.35 44.84
CA LEU A 592 52.01 -2.03 44.64
C LEU A 592 51.64 -1.39 45.97
N LYS A 593 52.31 -0.26 46.24
CA LYS A 593 52.06 0.67 47.35
C LYS A 593 50.81 1.52 47.06
N GLU A 594 49.98 1.68 48.08
CA GLU A 594 48.89 2.67 48.15
C GLU A 594 49.41 4.11 48.08
N ARG A 595 48.62 5.02 47.47
CA ARG A 595 48.50 6.41 47.94
C ARG A 595 47.09 6.96 47.75
N HIS A 596 46.52 7.35 48.90
CA HIS A 596 45.71 8.54 49.24
C HIS A 596 45.07 9.29 48.06
N GLY A 597 43.76 9.55 48.00
CA GLY A 597 42.82 9.86 49.07
C GLY A 597 42.45 11.34 49.00
N THR A 598 41.18 11.69 48.82
CA THR A 598 40.64 12.97 49.31
C THR A 598 39.14 12.87 49.56
N LYS A 599 38.73 13.59 50.62
CA LYS A 599 37.52 13.45 51.42
C LYS A 599 36.29 14.09 50.79
N VAL A 600 35.18 13.43 51.13
CA VAL A 600 33.78 13.82 51.11
C VAL A 600 33.52 15.13 51.85
N GLY A 601 32.68 15.99 51.26
CA GLY A 601 32.01 17.13 51.90
C GLY A 601 30.51 16.86 52.11
N LYS A 602 30.16 16.66 53.37
CA LYS A 602 28.87 16.61 54.10
C LYS A 602 27.52 16.78 53.37
N LYS A 603 26.68 15.76 53.57
CA LYS A 603 25.21 15.76 53.57
C LYS A 603 24.64 16.59 54.73
N GLU A 604 23.56 17.32 54.49
CA GLU A 604 22.55 17.65 55.50
C GLU A 604 21.23 16.97 55.14
N ALA A 605 20.54 16.48 56.17
CA ALA A 605 19.51 15.47 56.10
C ALA A 605 18.09 16.05 56.26
N ILE A 606 17.19 15.58 55.38
CA ILE A 606 15.82 15.07 55.60
C ILE A 606 14.98 15.70 56.73
N GLN A 607 13.78 16.18 56.37
CA GLN A 607 12.55 15.87 57.14
C GLN A 607 11.33 15.81 56.21
N LEU A 608 10.83 14.58 55.99
CA LEU A 608 9.55 14.28 55.35
C LEU A 608 8.52 14.00 56.46
N SER A 609 7.50 14.84 56.59
CA SER A 609 6.29 14.53 57.36
C SER A 609 5.20 14.02 56.42
N LYS A 610 4.78 12.76 56.64
CA LYS A 610 3.60 12.14 56.07
C LYS A 610 2.36 12.75 56.72
N GLU A 611 1.45 13.31 55.94
CA GLU A 611 0.03 13.38 56.34
C GLU A 611 -0.88 13.35 55.10
N SER A 612 -1.84 12.43 55.19
CA SER A 612 -2.79 11.98 54.18
C SER A 612 -3.83 13.04 53.82
N ILE A 613 -3.95 13.39 52.53
CA ILE A 613 -5.04 14.23 52.01
C ILE A 613 -6.11 13.35 51.36
N LYS A 614 -7.31 13.37 51.94
CA LYS A 614 -8.56 12.87 51.35
C LYS A 614 -8.98 13.81 50.22
N LEU A 615 -9.18 13.26 49.02
CA LEU A 615 -9.72 13.98 47.86
C LEU A 615 -11.21 14.33 48.10
N GLN A 616 -11.49 15.58 48.46
CA GLN A 616 -12.80 16.20 48.24
C GLN A 616 -12.83 16.78 46.82
N ALA A 617 -13.90 16.50 46.07
CA ALA A 617 -14.12 17.03 44.73
C ALA A 617 -14.23 18.57 44.77
N VAL A 618 -13.16 19.25 44.36
CA VAL A 618 -13.16 20.70 44.15
C VAL A 618 -13.76 20.99 42.78
N LYS A 619 -14.94 21.62 42.76
CA LYS A 619 -15.43 22.38 41.59
C LYS A 619 -14.43 23.51 41.32
N LEU A 620 -13.56 23.32 40.34
CA LEU A 620 -12.70 24.36 39.79
C LEU A 620 -13.57 25.46 39.14
N LYS A 621 -13.81 26.55 39.87
CA LYS A 621 -14.14 27.84 39.26
C LYS A 621 -12.82 28.44 38.77
N PHE A 622 -12.55 28.35 37.48
CA PHE A 622 -11.45 29.10 36.86
C PHE A 622 -11.74 30.60 37.02
N LYS A 623 -10.87 31.31 37.75
CA LYS A 623 -10.72 32.75 37.58
C LYS A 623 -10.13 32.96 36.18
N THR A 624 -10.91 33.49 35.26
CA THR A 624 -10.44 33.95 33.95
C THR A 624 -9.39 35.02 34.16
N SER A 625 -8.11 34.64 34.16
CA SER A 625 -7.03 35.58 33.84
C SER A 625 -7.36 36.18 32.48
N ALA A 626 -7.30 37.51 32.36
CA ALA A 626 -7.55 38.19 31.09
C ALA A 626 -6.78 37.49 29.96
N GLU A 627 -7.48 37.10 28.89
CA GLU A 627 -6.89 36.41 27.74
C GLU A 627 -5.72 37.25 27.18
N LYS A 628 -4.50 36.68 27.27
CA LYS A 628 -3.25 37.31 26.82
C LYS A 628 -3.29 37.69 25.34
N VAL A 629 -3.93 36.87 24.52
CA VAL A 629 -4.26 37.16 23.11
C VAL A 629 -5.77 37.06 22.98
N GLN A 630 -6.40 38.11 22.48
CA GLN A 630 -7.84 38.15 22.25
C GLN A 630 -8.14 37.90 20.78
N LEU A 631 -8.96 36.90 20.51
CA LEU A 631 -9.54 36.69 19.18
C LEU A 631 -10.89 37.38 19.10
N LYS A 632 -11.29 37.92 17.95
CA LYS A 632 -12.65 38.33 17.62
C LYS A 632 -12.98 37.74 16.26
N ARG A 633 -14.25 37.41 16.04
CA ARG A 633 -14.71 36.80 14.79
C ARG A 633 -15.97 37.48 14.29
N GLY A 634 -16.12 37.54 12.98
CA GLY A 634 -17.32 38.02 12.29
C GLY A 634 -17.46 37.32 10.94
N MET A 635 -18.63 37.42 10.32
CA MET A 635 -18.85 36.89 8.99
C MET A 635 -19.69 37.85 8.14
N ASP A 636 -19.38 37.91 6.85
CA ASP A 636 -20.12 38.59 5.79
C ASP A 636 -20.13 37.72 4.52
N PHE A 637 -20.88 38.13 3.50
CA PHE A 637 -21.05 37.36 2.26
C PHE A 637 -20.57 38.19 1.08
N VAL A 638 -19.69 37.63 0.25
CA VAL A 638 -19.02 38.34 -0.86
C VAL A 638 -18.89 37.40 -2.05
N GLY A 639 -19.49 37.75 -3.19
CA GLY A 639 -19.29 37.01 -4.46
C GLY A 639 -19.75 35.55 -4.43
N GLY A 640 -20.75 35.22 -3.61
CA GLY A 640 -21.22 33.83 -3.44
C GLY A 640 -20.37 32.99 -2.49
N LEU A 641 -19.39 33.62 -1.84
CA LEU A 641 -18.55 33.05 -0.79
C LEU A 641 -18.89 33.69 0.56
N ILE A 642 -18.47 33.02 1.61
CA ILE A 642 -18.66 33.46 2.99
C ILE A 642 -17.32 33.96 3.50
N ARG A 643 -17.21 35.27 3.74
CA ARG A 643 -16.01 35.85 4.30
C ARG A 643 -16.07 35.77 5.82
N TYR A 644 -15.20 34.96 6.39
CA TYR A 644 -15.04 34.74 7.82
C TYR A 644 -13.84 35.51 8.34
N LYS A 645 -14.09 36.61 9.05
CA LYS A 645 -13.07 37.52 9.54
C LYS A 645 -12.62 37.16 10.94
N VAL A 646 -11.33 36.95 11.15
CA VAL A 646 -10.67 36.73 12.45
C VAL A 646 -9.78 37.92 12.76
N ALA A 647 -10.13 38.70 13.77
CA ALA A 647 -9.27 39.77 14.30
C ALA A 647 -8.53 39.29 15.55
N ILE A 648 -7.21 39.31 15.51
CA ILE A 648 -6.33 38.94 16.61
C ILE A 648 -5.81 40.22 17.26
N LYS A 649 -5.80 40.26 18.60
CA LYS A 649 -5.21 41.36 19.37
C LYS A 649 -4.26 40.82 20.43
N ASN A 650 -3.00 41.23 20.36
CA ASN A 650 -2.01 40.92 21.38
C ASN A 650 -2.23 41.84 22.59
N ASN A 651 -2.89 41.36 23.65
CA ASN A 651 -3.11 42.15 24.86
C ASN A 651 -1.93 42.10 25.84
N THR A 652 -0.89 41.31 25.55
CA THR A 652 0.32 41.26 26.39
C THR A 652 1.14 42.54 26.24
N ASP A 653 2.09 42.71 27.15
CA ASP A 653 3.09 43.78 27.09
C ASP A 653 4.37 43.29 26.38
N MET A 654 4.30 42.16 25.66
CA MET A 654 5.43 41.48 25.02
C MET A 654 5.16 41.20 23.55
N LEU A 655 6.23 41.04 22.77
CA LEU A 655 6.18 40.58 21.38
C LEU A 655 5.73 39.11 21.36
N ILE A 656 4.86 38.75 20.41
CA ILE A 656 4.55 37.34 20.10
C ILE A 656 5.00 37.04 18.67
N ASN A 657 5.57 35.86 18.46
CA ASN A 657 6.18 35.44 17.19
C ASN A 657 5.49 34.20 16.64
N ASN A 658 5.65 33.97 15.33
CA ASN A 658 5.15 32.79 14.62
C ASN A 658 3.67 32.52 14.90
N LEU A 659 2.85 33.58 14.80
CA LEU A 659 1.43 33.46 15.06
C LEU A 659 0.75 32.79 13.86
N GLU A 660 0.14 31.64 14.07
CA GLU A 660 -0.61 30.91 13.05
C GLU A 660 -2.09 30.87 13.43
N VAL A 661 -2.95 31.17 12.47
CA VAL A 661 -4.41 31.14 12.61
C VAL A 661 -4.95 30.08 11.67
N SER A 662 -5.70 29.14 12.20
CA SER A 662 -6.43 28.13 11.44
C SER A 662 -7.90 28.12 11.85
N LEU A 663 -8.75 27.60 10.97
CA LEU A 663 -10.16 27.40 11.26
C LEU A 663 -10.41 25.91 11.42
N GLN A 664 -10.96 25.52 12.57
CA GLN A 664 -11.48 24.18 12.80
C GLN A 664 -12.94 24.13 12.34
N MET A 665 -13.18 23.39 11.26
CA MET A 665 -14.49 23.11 10.67
C MET A 665 -14.46 21.73 9.98
N THR A 666 -15.61 21.17 9.62
CA THR A 666 -15.68 19.89 8.88
C THR A 666 -15.39 20.13 7.40
N ALA A 667 -14.28 19.57 6.90
CA ALA A 667 -13.82 19.77 5.52
C ALA A 667 -14.82 19.31 4.44
N GLU A 668 -15.64 18.30 4.74
CA GLU A 668 -16.72 17.83 3.85
C GLU A 668 -17.83 18.87 3.63
N HIS A 669 -17.95 19.86 4.52
CA HIS A 669 -19.04 20.82 4.51
C HIS A 669 -18.63 22.21 4.01
N MET A 670 -17.37 22.58 4.22
CA MET A 670 -16.81 23.87 3.84
C MET A 670 -15.37 23.76 3.41
N ARG A 671 -15.01 24.54 2.40
CA ARG A 671 -13.65 24.67 1.87
C ARG A 671 -13.15 26.11 2.03
N VAL A 672 -11.90 26.29 2.42
CA VAL A 672 -11.22 27.60 2.37
C VAL A 672 -10.78 27.84 0.92
N VAL A 673 -11.32 28.86 0.29
CA VAL A 673 -10.98 29.25 -1.09
C VAL A 673 -9.78 30.21 -1.08
N ASP A 674 -9.80 31.20 -0.19
CA ASP A 674 -8.71 32.17 -0.09
C ASP A 674 -8.52 32.73 1.32
N ILE A 675 -7.34 33.29 1.56
CA ILE A 675 -6.96 33.94 2.83
C ILE A 675 -6.36 35.31 2.53
N LYS A 676 -6.89 36.33 3.19
CA LYS A 676 -6.41 37.72 3.07
C LYS A 676 -5.95 38.27 4.42
N PRO A 677 -4.89 39.11 4.44
CA PRO A 677 -3.97 39.43 3.35
C PRO A 677 -3.18 38.21 2.82
N ARG A 678 -2.87 38.18 1.52
CA ARG A 678 -2.15 37.04 0.88
C ARG A 678 -0.78 36.79 1.47
N VAL A 679 -0.11 37.83 1.96
CA VAL A 679 1.18 37.72 2.65
C VAL A 679 1.12 36.81 3.88
N TYR A 680 -0.07 36.59 4.45
CA TYR A 680 -0.27 35.65 5.54
C TYR A 680 -0.66 34.25 5.06
N LYS A 681 -1.11 34.06 3.82
CA LYS A 681 -1.59 32.75 3.34
C LYS A 681 -0.47 31.71 3.34
N LYS A 682 -0.70 30.59 4.03
CA LYS A 682 0.13 29.38 4.06
C LYS A 682 -0.79 28.16 4.01
N GLY A 683 -1.15 27.75 2.80
CA GLY A 683 -2.22 26.77 2.56
C GLY A 683 -3.56 27.29 3.10
N ASP A 684 -4.24 26.48 3.90
CA ASP A 684 -5.52 26.79 4.56
C ASP A 684 -5.35 27.52 5.91
N ARG A 685 -4.14 28.00 6.20
CA ARG A 685 -3.79 28.72 7.44
C ARG A 685 -3.23 30.09 7.13
N ALA A 686 -3.35 30.99 8.09
CA ALA A 686 -2.73 32.31 8.02
C ALA A 686 -1.57 32.42 9.01
N LYS A 687 -0.38 32.82 8.54
CA LYS A 687 0.82 33.01 9.34
C LYS A 687 1.19 34.49 9.42
N ILE A 688 1.13 35.04 10.63
CA ILE A 688 1.55 36.39 10.97
C ILE A 688 2.94 36.28 11.65
N PRO A 689 4.02 36.78 11.03
CA PRO A 689 5.39 36.54 11.51
C PRO A 689 5.63 37.00 12.95
N SER A 690 5.14 38.19 13.30
CA SER A 690 5.21 38.73 14.66
C SER A 690 4.10 39.75 14.91
N MET A 691 3.71 39.92 16.17
CA MET A 691 2.80 40.99 16.60
C MET A 691 3.37 41.68 17.84
N SER A 692 3.51 43.00 17.73
CA SER A 692 3.92 43.89 18.81
C SER A 692 2.88 43.92 19.95
N PRO A 693 3.29 44.31 21.17
CA PRO A 693 2.35 44.58 22.26
C PRO A 693 1.21 45.50 21.82
N LYS A 694 -0.03 45.17 22.20
CA LYS A 694 -1.26 45.91 21.88
C LYS A 694 -1.62 46.00 20.39
N GLN A 695 -0.83 45.41 19.48
CA GLN A 695 -1.14 45.36 18.06
C GLN A 695 -2.39 44.51 17.81
N SER A 696 -3.17 44.90 16.81
CA SER A 696 -4.30 44.12 16.32
C SER A 696 -4.17 43.92 14.83
N GLU A 697 -4.29 42.69 14.39
CA GLU A 697 -4.30 42.30 12.98
C GLU A 697 -5.59 41.56 12.64
N SER A 698 -5.98 41.56 11.37
CA SER A 698 -7.14 40.78 10.93
C SER A 698 -6.81 39.93 9.72
N VAL A 699 -7.32 38.70 9.74
CA VAL A 699 -7.26 37.73 8.65
C VAL A 699 -8.68 37.45 8.20
N ASP A 700 -8.93 37.53 6.90
CA ASP A 700 -10.20 37.16 6.30
C ASP A 700 -10.05 35.82 5.57
N PHE A 701 -10.86 34.84 5.94
CA PHE A 701 -10.96 33.54 5.27
C PHE A 701 -12.18 33.54 4.37
N TYR A 702 -12.02 33.22 3.09
CA TYR A 702 -13.14 33.09 2.16
C TYR A 702 -13.54 31.62 2.10
N LEU A 703 -14.74 31.31 2.59
CA LEU A 703 -15.27 29.96 2.72
C LEU A 703 -16.29 29.70 1.64
N GLU A 704 -16.19 28.54 1.00
CA GLU A 704 -17.20 28.02 0.10
C GLU A 704 -17.96 26.89 0.80
N PRO A 705 -19.29 27.03 0.98
CA PRO A 705 -20.09 25.92 1.46
C PRO A 705 -20.19 24.85 0.37
N MET A 706 -19.83 23.62 0.72
CA MET A 706 -19.98 22.44 -0.13
C MET A 706 -21.33 21.76 0.09
N ILE A 707 -21.96 21.98 1.23
CA ILE A 707 -23.35 21.59 1.48
C ILE A 707 -24.13 22.73 2.12
N CYS A 708 -25.45 22.67 1.97
CA CYS A 708 -26.35 23.52 2.75
C CYS A 708 -26.46 22.99 4.18
N GLY A 709 -26.31 23.88 5.17
CA GLY A 709 -26.33 23.52 6.58
C GLY A 709 -25.89 24.66 7.49
N SER A 710 -25.83 24.36 8.78
CA SER A 710 -25.30 25.25 9.82
C SER A 710 -24.01 24.63 10.36
N ILE A 711 -22.87 25.24 10.03
CA ILE A 711 -21.55 24.67 10.26
C ILE A 711 -20.83 25.49 11.35
N PRO A 712 -20.43 24.89 12.47
CA PRO A 712 -19.67 25.59 13.49
C PRO A 712 -18.24 25.82 13.00
N VAL A 713 -17.81 27.07 12.93
CA VAL A 713 -16.43 27.43 12.57
C VAL A 713 -15.73 28.01 13.80
N VAL A 714 -14.66 27.35 14.25
CA VAL A 714 -13.87 27.69 15.45
C VAL A 714 -12.50 28.23 15.02
N PRO A 715 -12.15 29.49 15.32
CA PRO A 715 -10.81 29.99 15.06
C PRO A 715 -9.84 29.51 16.15
N ILE A 716 -8.72 28.92 15.72
CA ILE A 716 -7.62 28.48 16.58
C ILE A 716 -6.40 29.34 16.23
N THR A 717 -5.65 29.75 17.26
CA THR A 717 -4.42 30.50 17.09
C THR A 717 -3.31 29.91 17.93
N THR A 718 -2.17 29.60 17.31
CA THR A 718 -0.93 29.17 17.95
C THR A 718 0.12 30.26 17.80
N TYR A 719 0.96 30.48 18.81
CA TYR A 719 2.03 31.48 18.77
C TYR A 719 3.13 31.17 19.78
N ILE A 720 4.29 31.79 19.61
CA ILE A 720 5.43 31.71 20.55
C ILE A 720 5.49 33.02 21.32
N ASP A 721 5.49 32.96 22.66
CA ASP A 721 5.66 34.16 23.48
C ASP A 721 7.11 34.66 23.50
N ALA A 722 7.36 35.83 24.09
CA ALA A 722 8.71 36.41 24.15
C ALA A 722 9.74 35.57 24.94
N PHE A 723 9.29 34.54 25.69
CA PHE A 723 10.16 33.62 26.40
C PHE A 723 10.45 32.34 25.60
N GLY A 724 9.93 32.22 24.38
CA GLY A 724 10.09 31.04 23.54
C GLY A 724 9.09 29.92 23.84
N ASN A 725 8.09 30.16 24.70
CA ASN A 725 7.11 29.11 25.01
C ASN A 725 5.97 29.11 23.98
N PRO A 726 5.59 27.94 23.44
CA PRO A 726 4.41 27.82 22.60
C PRO A 726 3.14 28.05 23.42
N GLN A 727 2.20 28.79 22.84
CA GLN A 727 0.90 29.11 23.40
C GLN A 727 -0.18 28.80 22.37
N MET A 728 -1.36 28.42 22.85
CA MET A 728 -2.55 28.20 22.02
C MET A 728 -3.72 28.96 22.61
N THR A 729 -4.54 29.57 21.76
CA THR A 729 -5.76 30.26 22.15
C THR A 729 -6.83 29.96 21.10
N SER A 730 -8.04 29.65 21.55
CA SER A 730 -9.20 29.45 20.69
C SER A 730 -10.35 30.34 21.17
N ARG A 731 -11.38 30.48 20.34
CA ARG A 731 -12.63 31.15 20.72
C ARG A 731 -13.81 30.27 20.36
N ASP A 732 -14.97 30.49 20.98
CA ASP A 732 -16.18 29.71 20.67
C ASP A 732 -16.48 29.67 19.17
N SER A 733 -17.26 28.70 18.71
CA SER A 733 -17.68 28.63 17.31
C SER A 733 -18.55 29.84 16.92
N LEU A 734 -18.48 30.24 15.65
CA LEU A 734 -19.53 31.03 14.99
C LEU A 734 -20.23 30.10 13.99
N MET A 735 -21.55 30.02 14.05
CA MET A 735 -22.33 29.20 13.12
C MET A 735 -22.39 29.91 11.78
N VAL A 736 -21.79 29.30 10.77
CA VAL A 736 -21.91 29.74 9.38
C VAL A 736 -23.09 29.00 8.75
N ILE A 737 -24.06 29.75 8.23
CA ILE A 737 -25.34 29.21 7.77
C ILE A 737 -25.45 29.39 6.25
N SER A 738 -25.67 28.27 5.56
CA SER A 738 -26.02 28.18 4.14
C SER A 738 -27.36 27.43 4.03
N LYS A 739 -28.37 28.01 3.39
CA LYS A 739 -29.73 27.44 3.32
C LYS A 739 -30.07 27.00 1.89
N CYS A 740 -30.46 25.75 1.73
CA CYS A 740 -31.14 25.23 0.54
C CYS A 740 -32.58 24.95 0.96
N PRO A 741 -33.48 25.93 0.87
CA PRO A 741 -34.86 25.72 1.29
C PRO A 741 -35.53 24.66 0.40
N PRO A 742 -36.47 23.87 0.93
CA PRO A 742 -37.40 23.15 0.08
C PRO A 742 -38.17 24.16 -0.77
N ILE A 743 -38.31 23.90 -2.07
CA ILE A 743 -38.87 24.87 -3.01
C ILE A 743 -40.21 24.42 -3.58
N ILE A 744 -41.04 25.40 -3.92
CA ILE A 744 -42.23 25.23 -4.75
C ILE A 744 -42.08 26.14 -5.95
N ASN A 745 -42.32 25.60 -7.15
CA ASN A 745 -42.51 26.41 -8.34
C ASN A 745 -43.98 26.85 -8.39
N PRO A 746 -44.29 28.15 -8.23
CA PRO A 746 -45.66 28.63 -8.23
C PRO A 746 -46.34 28.55 -9.61
N GLY A 747 -45.61 28.14 -10.66
CA GLY A 747 -46.10 27.98 -12.02
C GLY A 747 -45.77 29.19 -12.91
N GLU A 748 -46.70 29.54 -13.80
CA GLU A 748 -46.54 30.65 -14.74
C GLU A 748 -46.64 32.01 -14.04
N GLU A 749 -45.49 32.60 -13.72
CA GLU A 749 -45.39 33.98 -13.25
C GLU A 749 -45.00 34.92 -14.38
N ASN A 750 -45.46 36.17 -14.31
CA ASN A 750 -45.13 37.15 -15.34
C ASN A 750 -43.65 37.54 -15.27
N ILE A 751 -42.90 37.32 -16.35
CA ILE A 751 -41.47 37.62 -16.43
C ILE A 751 -41.12 39.07 -16.05
N ALA A 752 -41.96 40.05 -16.38
CA ALA A 752 -41.72 41.45 -16.02
C ALA A 752 -41.81 41.66 -14.51
N LYS A 753 -42.76 40.98 -13.84
CA LYS A 753 -42.87 40.98 -12.38
C LYS A 753 -41.63 40.34 -11.74
N VAL A 754 -41.15 39.21 -12.27
CA VAL A 754 -39.94 38.53 -11.76
C VAL A 754 -38.70 39.41 -11.91
N LYS A 755 -38.51 40.07 -13.07
CA LYS A 755 -37.42 41.05 -13.26
C LYS A 755 -37.50 42.21 -12.26
N ASN A 756 -38.71 42.77 -12.04
CA ASN A 756 -38.90 43.83 -11.07
C ASN A 756 -38.58 43.40 -9.62
N ILE A 757 -38.95 42.18 -9.23
CA ILE A 757 -38.60 41.62 -7.92
C ILE A 757 -37.07 41.45 -7.83
N TYR A 758 -36.45 40.86 -8.85
CA TYR A 758 -34.99 40.65 -8.90
C TYR A 758 -34.20 41.96 -8.77
N GLU A 759 -34.72 43.05 -9.32
CA GLU A 759 -34.09 44.38 -9.25
C GLU A 759 -34.41 45.16 -7.97
N SER A 760 -35.33 44.66 -7.14
CA SER A 760 -35.69 45.32 -5.88
C SER A 760 -34.54 45.31 -4.86
N HIS A 761 -34.55 46.29 -3.95
CA HIS A 761 -33.54 46.41 -2.90
C HIS A 761 -33.70 45.35 -1.79
N ASP A 762 -34.87 44.74 -1.70
CA ASP A 762 -35.17 43.68 -0.73
C ASP A 762 -34.59 42.32 -1.15
N ILE A 763 -34.22 42.18 -2.44
CA ILE A 763 -33.57 40.99 -2.97
C ILE A 763 -32.05 41.15 -2.93
N ILE A 764 -31.43 40.36 -2.07
CA ILE A 764 -29.99 40.18 -2.02
C ILE A 764 -29.60 39.36 -3.24
N ARG A 765 -28.60 39.85 -3.99
CA ARG A 765 -28.12 39.22 -5.22
C ARG A 765 -26.70 38.75 -5.06
N SER A 766 -26.42 37.58 -5.61
CA SER A 766 -25.07 37.08 -5.82
C SER A 766 -25.01 36.31 -7.12
N PHE A 767 -23.80 36.13 -7.64
CA PHE A 767 -23.61 35.41 -8.90
C PHE A 767 -22.26 34.72 -8.94
N ARG A 768 -22.20 33.63 -9.71
CA ARG A 768 -20.96 32.97 -10.14
C ARG A 768 -20.80 33.14 -11.64
N THR A 769 -19.56 33.31 -12.06
CA THR A 769 -19.21 33.50 -13.45
C THR A 769 -18.28 32.39 -13.88
N PHE A 770 -18.43 31.93 -15.10
CA PHE A 770 -17.70 30.81 -15.67
C PHE A 770 -17.20 31.24 -17.04
N GLU A 771 -16.05 30.71 -17.46
CA GLU A 771 -15.57 30.93 -18.81
C GLU A 771 -16.39 30.12 -19.80
N LEU A 772 -16.68 30.70 -20.96
CA LEU A 772 -17.38 30.00 -22.03
C LEU A 772 -16.39 29.19 -22.89
N GLU A 773 -16.12 27.94 -22.49
CA GLU A 773 -15.15 27.08 -23.17
C GLU A 773 -15.74 26.27 -24.36
N HIS A 774 -17.07 26.24 -24.48
CA HIS A 774 -17.77 25.45 -25.49
C HIS A 774 -18.84 26.24 -26.23
N ASP A 775 -19.47 25.55 -27.19
CA ASP A 775 -20.65 26.02 -27.89
C ASP A 775 -21.63 26.73 -26.93
N PRO A 776 -21.88 28.02 -27.11
CA PRO A 776 -22.68 28.83 -26.19
C PRO A 776 -24.10 28.29 -26.00
N ASN A 777 -24.70 27.80 -27.08
CA ASN A 777 -26.06 27.27 -27.08
C ASN A 777 -26.14 25.95 -26.29
N LYS A 778 -25.19 25.04 -26.51
CA LYS A 778 -25.10 23.79 -25.76
C LYS A 778 -24.86 24.05 -24.27
N THR A 779 -23.95 24.97 -23.94
CA THR A 779 -23.71 25.43 -22.56
C THR A 779 -25.01 25.92 -21.92
N PHE A 780 -25.74 26.80 -22.61
CA PHE A 780 -27.00 27.35 -22.12
C PHE A 780 -28.05 26.26 -21.86
N ILE A 781 -28.21 25.31 -22.79
CA ILE A 781 -29.16 24.19 -22.67
C ILE A 781 -28.81 23.31 -21.46
N LEU A 782 -27.54 22.94 -21.28
CA LEU A 782 -27.13 22.06 -20.18
C LEU A 782 -27.39 22.68 -18.80
N ILE A 783 -27.14 23.98 -18.64
CA ILE A 783 -27.44 24.69 -17.39
C ILE A 783 -28.94 24.74 -17.17
N MET A 784 -29.71 25.01 -18.22
CA MET A 784 -31.17 25.07 -18.16
C MET A 784 -31.77 23.70 -17.78
N GLU A 785 -31.21 22.60 -18.28
CA GLU A 785 -31.57 21.24 -17.89
C GLU A 785 -31.19 20.94 -16.44
N ALA A 786 -29.98 21.30 -16.02
CA ALA A 786 -29.48 21.11 -14.66
C ALA A 786 -30.38 21.82 -13.63
N ILE A 787 -30.66 23.11 -13.86
CA ILE A 787 -31.50 23.91 -12.97
C ILE A 787 -32.96 23.51 -13.09
N GLY A 788 -33.46 23.19 -14.29
CA GLY A 788 -34.83 22.76 -14.51
C GLY A 788 -35.18 21.45 -13.80
N ALA A 789 -34.23 20.54 -13.64
CA ALA A 789 -34.42 19.30 -12.87
C ALA A 789 -34.75 19.55 -11.39
N TRP A 790 -34.29 20.68 -10.83
CA TRP A 790 -34.55 21.07 -9.44
C TRP A 790 -35.65 22.13 -9.33
N ALA A 791 -35.51 23.25 -10.03
CA ALA A 791 -36.41 24.40 -9.97
C ALA A 791 -37.73 24.21 -10.75
N GLY A 792 -37.84 23.15 -11.56
CA GLY A 792 -39.00 22.91 -12.42
C GLY A 792 -38.98 23.77 -13.68
N GLN A 793 -40.15 24.23 -14.11
CA GLN A 793 -40.28 25.00 -15.35
C GLN A 793 -39.82 26.47 -15.16
N PRO A 794 -39.12 27.05 -16.14
CA PRO A 794 -38.78 28.47 -16.11
C PRO A 794 -40.05 29.34 -16.25
N VAL A 795 -40.02 30.57 -15.74
CA VAL A 795 -41.16 31.50 -15.82
C VAL A 795 -41.39 32.04 -17.23
N SER A 796 -40.43 31.84 -18.13
CA SER A 796 -40.53 32.20 -19.53
C SER A 796 -39.80 31.18 -20.40
N LYS A 797 -40.13 31.21 -21.69
CA LYS A 797 -39.23 30.64 -22.71
C LYS A 797 -37.86 31.35 -22.62
N PRO A 798 -36.77 30.70 -23.06
CA PRO A 798 -35.48 31.36 -23.24
C PRO A 798 -35.62 32.64 -24.05
N ILE A 799 -34.95 33.70 -23.59
CA ILE A 799 -34.89 34.99 -24.28
C ILE A 799 -33.56 35.02 -25.02
N TYR A 800 -33.60 34.89 -26.34
CA TYR A 800 -32.42 35.00 -27.21
C TYR A 800 -32.27 36.45 -27.68
N GLU A 801 -31.24 37.15 -27.20
CA GLU A 801 -30.96 38.54 -27.60
C GLU A 801 -30.31 38.56 -28.99
N THR A 802 -29.30 37.71 -29.22
CA THR A 802 -28.56 37.55 -30.47
C THR A 802 -28.22 36.08 -30.71
N GLN A 803 -28.24 35.63 -31.96
CA GLN A 803 -27.86 34.25 -32.32
C GLN A 803 -26.35 34.13 -32.59
N GLU A 804 -25.76 35.15 -33.22
CA GLU A 804 -24.31 35.26 -33.45
C GLU A 804 -23.91 36.74 -33.26
N PRO A 805 -23.11 37.09 -32.23
CA PRO A 805 -22.67 36.22 -31.14
C PRO A 805 -23.86 35.71 -30.32
N PHE A 806 -23.78 34.50 -29.77
CA PHE A 806 -24.89 33.92 -29.00
C PHE A 806 -25.04 34.62 -27.65
N THR A 807 -26.22 35.20 -27.40
CA THR A 807 -26.59 35.78 -26.12
C THR A 807 -27.99 35.35 -25.73
N ALA A 808 -28.11 34.66 -24.59
CA ALA A 808 -29.39 34.16 -24.09
C ALA A 808 -29.51 34.29 -22.58
N GLU A 809 -30.72 34.57 -22.10
CA GLU A 809 -31.06 34.54 -20.68
C GLU A 809 -32.37 33.78 -20.39
N ILE A 810 -32.48 33.22 -19.19
CA ILE A 810 -33.70 32.59 -18.70
C ILE A 810 -33.83 32.75 -17.18
N TYR A 811 -35.08 32.78 -16.72
CA TYR A 811 -35.43 33.02 -15.32
C TYR A 811 -36.22 31.86 -14.75
N TYR A 812 -35.95 31.54 -13.49
CA TYR A 812 -36.78 30.70 -12.64
C TYR A 812 -37.22 31.53 -11.45
N TYR A 813 -38.47 31.33 -11.04
CA TYR A 813 -39.03 31.92 -9.84
C TYR A 813 -39.54 30.78 -8.98
N ILE A 814 -39.01 30.69 -7.77
CA ILE A 814 -39.34 29.64 -6.83
C ILE A 814 -39.61 30.27 -5.47
N LEU A 815 -40.52 29.67 -4.72
CA LEU A 815 -40.84 30.07 -3.36
C LEU A 815 -40.28 29.02 -2.42
N ASN A 816 -39.77 29.45 -1.27
CA ASN A 816 -39.52 28.55 -0.17
C ASN A 816 -40.86 27.93 0.26
N GLN A 817 -40.93 26.60 0.30
CA GLN A 817 -42.11 25.85 0.71
C GLN A 817 -42.55 26.23 2.12
N ILE A 818 -41.59 26.58 2.99
CA ILE A 818 -41.82 26.94 4.39
C ILE A 818 -41.64 28.45 4.53
N ALA A 819 -42.59 29.11 5.20
CA ALA A 819 -42.45 30.54 5.52
C ALA A 819 -41.22 30.76 6.43
N ASP A 820 -40.33 31.69 6.07
CA ASP A 820 -39.20 32.02 6.94
C ASP A 820 -39.74 32.81 8.15
N PRO A 821 -39.49 32.36 9.39
CA PRO A 821 -40.05 33.00 10.57
C PRO A 821 -39.60 34.46 10.74
N ASN A 822 -38.46 34.86 10.17
CA ASN A 822 -37.97 36.23 10.23
C ASN A 822 -38.62 37.13 9.18
N LEU A 823 -39.09 36.54 8.09
CA LEU A 823 -39.73 37.27 6.99
C LEU A 823 -41.26 37.32 7.14
N GLY A 824 -41.86 36.28 7.74
CA GLY A 824 -43.31 36.17 7.95
C GLY A 824 -44.09 35.67 6.72
N HIS A 825 -43.40 35.37 5.62
CA HIS A 825 -43.94 34.84 4.38
C HIS A 825 -42.98 33.82 3.76
N GLN A 826 -43.39 33.19 2.65
CA GLN A 826 -42.54 32.31 1.88
C GLN A 826 -41.46 33.12 1.17
N GLU A 827 -40.20 32.79 1.44
CA GLU A 827 -39.05 33.50 0.85
C GLU A 827 -39.08 33.40 -0.67
N GLN A 828 -38.90 34.53 -1.34
CA GLN A 828 -38.83 34.62 -2.79
C GLN A 828 -37.41 34.36 -3.27
N ILE A 829 -37.25 33.45 -4.25
CA ILE A 829 -35.96 33.08 -4.82
C ILE A 829 -36.04 33.15 -6.34
N ILE A 830 -35.08 33.84 -6.94
CA ILE A 830 -34.99 34.05 -8.38
C ILE A 830 -33.64 33.53 -8.86
N ILE A 831 -33.69 32.68 -9.88
CA ILE A 831 -32.51 32.18 -10.58
C ILE A 831 -32.49 32.80 -11.95
N LYS A 832 -31.39 33.42 -12.34
CA LYS A 832 -31.16 33.93 -13.69
C LYS A 832 -29.91 33.29 -14.28
N ILE A 833 -30.08 32.57 -15.37
CA ILE A 833 -28.98 32.08 -16.20
C ILE A 833 -28.75 33.09 -17.33
N ARG A 834 -27.49 33.44 -17.60
CA ARG A 834 -27.10 34.19 -18.79
C ARG A 834 -25.86 33.57 -19.42
N VAL A 835 -25.89 33.34 -20.73
CA VAL A 835 -24.71 33.00 -21.53
C VAL A 835 -24.50 34.15 -22.51
N ASP A 836 -23.27 34.66 -22.58
CA ASP A 836 -22.88 35.82 -23.37
C ASP A 836 -21.57 35.50 -24.10
N GLU A 837 -21.67 35.17 -25.39
CA GLU A 837 -20.53 34.74 -26.19
C GLU A 837 -19.53 35.88 -26.44
N GLU A 838 -20.01 37.11 -26.65
CA GLU A 838 -19.14 38.27 -26.89
C GLU A 838 -18.24 38.51 -25.69
N LYS A 839 -18.80 38.38 -24.48
CA LYS A 839 -18.09 38.48 -23.21
C LYS A 839 -17.41 37.20 -22.75
N ASN A 840 -17.47 36.12 -23.53
CA ASN A 840 -16.91 34.81 -23.21
C ASN A 840 -17.28 34.27 -21.82
N ILE A 841 -18.49 34.55 -21.35
CA ILE A 841 -18.89 34.18 -19.98
C ILE A 841 -20.25 33.53 -19.92
N THR A 842 -20.39 32.69 -18.90
CA THR A 842 -21.66 32.21 -18.40
C THR A 842 -21.85 32.70 -16.98
N ILE A 843 -23.04 33.18 -16.64
CA ILE A 843 -23.34 33.74 -15.31
C ILE A 843 -24.54 33.02 -14.71
N LEU A 844 -24.35 32.46 -13.52
CA LEU A 844 -25.40 31.94 -12.66
C LEU A 844 -25.72 32.99 -11.60
N ASN A 845 -26.86 33.64 -11.73
CA ASN A 845 -27.30 34.68 -10.81
C ASN A 845 -28.39 34.14 -9.89
N ILE A 846 -28.28 34.44 -8.60
CA ILE A 846 -29.30 34.16 -7.59
C ILE A 846 -29.73 35.47 -6.93
N GLY A 847 -31.03 35.63 -6.74
CA GLY A 847 -31.63 36.65 -5.90
C GLY A 847 -32.52 35.99 -4.84
N ALA A 848 -32.36 36.33 -3.57
CA ALA A 848 -33.29 35.94 -2.51
C ALA A 848 -33.36 36.99 -1.40
N GLU A 849 -34.36 36.92 -0.52
CA GLU A 849 -34.54 37.89 0.57
C GLU A 849 -33.51 37.69 1.71
N THR A 850 -32.82 36.55 1.78
CA THR A 850 -31.78 36.30 2.80
C THR A 850 -30.43 35.83 2.23
N ASN A 851 -29.34 36.34 2.79
CA ASN A 851 -27.96 35.95 2.43
C ASN A 851 -27.69 34.42 2.52
N PRO A 852 -28.12 33.72 3.59
CA PRO A 852 -27.93 32.27 3.69
C PRO A 852 -28.59 31.51 2.53
N THR A 853 -29.78 31.95 2.09
CA THR A 853 -30.49 31.33 0.96
C THR A 853 -29.79 31.64 -0.36
N VAL A 854 -29.34 32.88 -0.58
CA VAL A 854 -28.58 33.22 -1.79
C VAL A 854 -27.36 32.32 -1.97
N ASN A 855 -26.55 32.15 -0.92
CA ASN A 855 -25.34 31.33 -1.02
C ASN A 855 -25.67 29.83 -1.12
N GLY A 856 -26.62 29.34 -0.34
CA GLY A 856 -27.00 27.93 -0.39
C GLY A 856 -27.59 27.52 -1.73
N VAL A 857 -28.51 28.31 -2.27
CA VAL A 857 -29.08 28.07 -3.60
C VAL A 857 -28.00 28.17 -4.68
N LEU A 858 -27.14 29.20 -4.64
CA LEU A 858 -26.07 29.38 -5.62
C LEU A 858 -25.08 28.20 -5.62
N THR A 859 -24.69 27.70 -4.44
CA THR A 859 -23.89 26.47 -4.32
C THR A 859 -24.63 25.28 -4.91
N HIS A 860 -25.91 25.10 -4.58
CA HIS A 860 -26.68 23.94 -5.03
C HIS A 860 -26.83 23.91 -6.56
N ILE A 861 -27.21 25.03 -7.18
CA ILE A 861 -27.36 25.09 -8.64
C ILE A 861 -26.03 24.97 -9.37
N TRP A 862 -24.95 25.48 -8.78
CA TRP A 862 -23.61 25.29 -9.32
C TRP A 862 -23.24 23.81 -9.30
N GLN A 863 -23.47 23.09 -8.21
CA GLN A 863 -23.22 21.65 -8.13
C GLN A 863 -24.01 20.85 -9.17
N LEU A 864 -25.31 21.13 -9.31
CA LEU A 864 -26.14 20.50 -10.35
C LEU A 864 -25.59 20.76 -11.75
N THR A 865 -25.17 22.00 -12.00
CA THR A 865 -24.55 22.39 -13.28
C THR A 865 -23.23 21.68 -13.48
N ASN A 866 -22.37 21.66 -12.46
CA ASN A 866 -21.06 21.00 -12.50
C ASN A 866 -21.19 19.52 -12.84
N THR A 867 -22.12 18.79 -12.21
CA THR A 867 -22.41 17.39 -12.53
C THR A 867 -22.84 17.22 -13.99
N ARG A 868 -23.73 18.07 -14.51
CA ARG A 868 -24.15 17.99 -15.92
C ARG A 868 -23.03 18.29 -16.91
N PHE A 869 -22.14 19.23 -16.58
CA PHE A 869 -20.97 19.52 -17.41
C PHE A 869 -19.95 18.37 -17.38
N GLY A 870 -19.71 17.78 -16.22
CA GLY A 870 -18.90 16.56 -16.08
C GLY A 870 -19.45 15.40 -16.92
N GLU A 871 -20.76 15.16 -16.90
CA GLU A 871 -21.43 14.17 -17.74
C GLU A 871 -21.30 14.47 -19.25
N ALA A 872 -21.46 15.74 -19.64
CA ALA A 872 -21.53 16.15 -21.05
C ALA A 872 -20.17 16.35 -21.72
N PHE A 873 -19.14 16.71 -20.95
CA PHE A 873 -17.84 17.12 -21.47
C PHE A 873 -16.63 16.51 -20.75
N GLY A 874 -16.80 15.90 -19.58
CA GLY A 874 -15.71 15.23 -18.85
C GLY A 874 -14.78 16.15 -18.07
N TYR A 875 -15.23 17.34 -17.64
CA TYR A 875 -14.46 18.23 -16.76
C TYR A 875 -15.36 19.08 -15.84
N GLU A 876 -14.75 19.71 -14.83
CA GLU A 876 -15.44 20.61 -13.89
C GLU A 876 -15.72 22.03 -14.41
N PHE A 877 -16.95 22.49 -14.22
CA PHE A 877 -17.41 23.86 -14.47
C PHE A 877 -16.90 24.83 -13.39
N MET A 878 -15.65 25.27 -13.55
CA MET A 878 -14.93 26.13 -12.60
C MET A 878 -15.41 27.59 -12.60
N SER A 879 -15.69 28.12 -11.41
CA SER A 879 -16.06 29.54 -11.25
C SER A 879 -14.83 30.46 -11.26
N LEU A 880 -14.98 31.60 -11.91
CA LEU A 880 -13.97 32.64 -12.04
C LEU A 880 -14.09 33.65 -10.90
N HIS A 881 -13.00 33.85 -10.18
CA HIS A 881 -12.94 34.80 -9.07
C HIS A 881 -11.79 35.77 -9.25
N CYS A 882 -11.99 37.01 -8.79
CA CYS A 882 -10.89 37.94 -8.66
C CYS A 882 -9.88 37.41 -7.62
N PRO A 883 -8.62 37.16 -7.99
CA PRO A 883 -7.61 36.67 -7.07
C PRO A 883 -7.40 37.62 -5.88
N GLU A 884 -7.59 38.94 -6.05
CA GLU A 884 -7.38 39.89 -4.94
C GLU A 884 -8.51 40.07 -3.94
N CYS A 885 -9.77 39.95 -4.34
CA CYS A 885 -10.89 40.21 -3.44
C CYS A 885 -11.95 39.10 -3.39
N GLY A 886 -11.76 38.01 -4.15
CA GLY A 886 -12.71 36.90 -4.27
C GLY A 886 -13.99 37.24 -5.04
N GLY A 887 -14.12 38.47 -5.55
CA GLY A 887 -15.32 38.93 -6.24
C GLY A 887 -15.47 38.32 -7.63
N SER A 888 -16.68 37.88 -7.98
CA SER A 888 -17.04 37.33 -9.30
C SER A 888 -16.87 38.36 -10.42
N LEU A 889 -16.42 37.93 -11.59
CA LEU A 889 -16.24 38.81 -12.75
C LEU A 889 -17.52 38.93 -13.59
N ASP A 890 -17.77 40.07 -14.21
CA ASP A 890 -18.97 40.31 -15.02
C ASP A 890 -18.69 40.55 -16.51
N ASP A 891 -17.42 40.54 -16.90
CA ASP A 891 -16.98 40.70 -18.28
C ASP A 891 -15.62 40.01 -18.49
N MET A 892 -15.48 39.24 -19.56
CA MET A 892 -14.21 38.68 -20.05
C MET A 892 -14.21 38.61 -21.57
N ASP A 893 -14.20 39.76 -22.25
CA ASP A 893 -13.95 39.85 -23.69
C ASP A 893 -12.93 38.79 -24.16
N LYS A 894 -13.31 37.98 -25.17
CA LYS A 894 -12.50 36.87 -25.72
C LYS A 894 -11.05 37.26 -26.02
N SER A 895 -10.82 38.54 -26.37
CA SER A 895 -9.52 39.07 -26.75
C SER A 895 -8.68 39.60 -25.58
N GLN A 896 -9.25 39.74 -24.38
CA GLN A 896 -8.55 40.31 -23.23
C GLN A 896 -7.74 39.25 -22.46
N GLU A 897 -6.42 39.36 -22.53
CA GLU A 897 -5.52 38.57 -21.66
C GLU A 897 -5.48 39.12 -20.22
N ILE A 898 -5.81 40.40 -20.03
CA ILE A 898 -5.80 41.08 -18.73
C ILE A 898 -7.21 41.55 -18.36
N VAL A 899 -7.74 41.03 -17.26
CA VAL A 899 -9.06 41.38 -16.74
C VAL A 899 -8.91 42.32 -15.54
N LYS A 900 -9.71 43.38 -15.50
CA LYS A 900 -9.78 44.31 -14.36
C LYS A 900 -10.97 43.97 -13.47
N CYS A 901 -10.72 43.66 -12.20
CA CYS A 901 -11.80 43.41 -11.26
C CYS A 901 -12.58 44.70 -10.95
N LYS A 902 -13.91 44.69 -11.09
CA LYS A 902 -14.76 45.85 -10.75
C LYS A 902 -14.80 46.20 -9.26
N TYR A 903 -14.53 45.22 -8.38
CA TYR A 903 -14.66 45.41 -6.93
C TYR A 903 -13.40 46.01 -6.30
N CYS A 904 -12.22 45.51 -6.66
CA CYS A 904 -10.94 46.01 -6.12
C CYS A 904 -10.15 46.89 -7.11
N GLY A 905 -10.50 46.89 -8.39
CA GLY A 905 -9.82 47.69 -9.43
C GLY A 905 -8.50 47.11 -9.94
N GLU A 906 -8.03 46.03 -9.32
CA GLU A 906 -6.79 45.34 -9.68
C GLU A 906 -6.90 44.60 -11.03
N LYS A 907 -5.76 44.41 -11.68
CA LYS A 907 -5.64 43.78 -13.01
C LYS A 907 -4.89 42.46 -12.92
N PHE A 908 -5.40 41.43 -13.58
CA PHE A 908 -4.82 40.09 -13.55
C PHE A 908 -4.82 39.46 -14.93
N GLU A 909 -3.84 38.59 -15.16
CA GLU A 909 -3.90 37.66 -16.28
C GLU A 909 -5.12 36.74 -16.14
N LYS A 910 -5.80 36.47 -17.25
CA LYS A 910 -7.01 35.65 -17.30
C LYS A 910 -6.82 34.27 -16.66
N GLN A 911 -5.63 33.68 -16.77
CA GLN A 911 -5.31 32.37 -16.17
C GLN A 911 -5.35 32.41 -14.63
N ALA A 912 -5.01 33.54 -14.01
CA ALA A 912 -5.00 33.69 -12.55
C ALA A 912 -6.41 33.74 -11.93
N LEU A 913 -7.46 33.73 -12.75
CA LEU A 913 -8.87 33.76 -12.33
C LEU A 913 -9.44 32.37 -12.05
N LYS A 914 -8.74 31.31 -12.52
CA LYS A 914 -9.12 29.89 -12.34
C LYS A 914 -8.44 29.24 -11.13
N ASN A 915 -7.60 29.98 -10.41
CA ASN A 915 -6.87 29.56 -9.21
C ASN A 915 -7.54 30.09 -7.95
#